data_AF-A0A1D6N458-F1
#
_entry.id   AF-A0A1D6N458-F1
#
_cell.length_a   1.000
_cell.length_b   1.000
_cell.length_c   1.000
_cell.angle_alpha   90.00
_cell.angle_beta   90.00
_cell.angle_gamma   90.00
#
_symmetry.space_group_name_H-M   'P 1'
#
loop_
_entity.id
_entity.type
_entity.pdbx_description
1 polymer ?
#
loop_
_entity_poly.entity_id
_entity_poly.type
_entity_poly.pdbx_seq_one_letter_code
_entity_poly.pdbx_strand_id
1 'polypeptide(L)'
;MHIKEVTLEGFKSYAGRTVVPGFDPLFNAITGLNGSGKSNILDSICFVLGITDLRQVRAASLQELVYKQGQAGVTKATVSIVFDNSDRSRSPLGYEDSPEITVTRQIVVGGRNKYLINGHLAQPSRVQTLFHSVQLNVNNPHFLIMQGRITKVLNMKPPEILSMLEEAAGTRMYEMKKESALKTLEKKQNKVDEINKLLDVEILPALEKLRKERCQYMKWANGNAELDRLKRFCIAYDFVQAERVRDGALNDVKQIKTKIVELDETTENIKAAIQEMDNNISTLAAEKEAKVGGEMKVLSDKVDKLSHVLIKETSVMNNQEETLKSEEKGAEKILTNIEDIKRSILERDAAVKNVENEASDMKRRAEDLTKELDEKEKEYQGVLAGKSSANEKKCLEDQLRDAKAAVGDAESGLKQLATKIKHSEKELKEKKTLLVSKRDEAIAAENELKTRTKDLEGIKASMGSINYDEGQMEALQKDRSAELEIIQKLKDRVRNLSGELANVHFSYRDPERNFDRSKVKGVVARLIRIKDSSTATALEVAAGGRLFNVVVDTEETGKQLLKNGDLRSRVTIIPLNKIQTYMIPDRVQQTARRLVGPDNVTLALELVGYGEEVKNAVAFVFGSTFVCRNMDAAKEVAFNRQISSTSVTLEGDTYQPSGLLTGGSKGGRGNLLRKLDELAKAEADLSDHEKKLFVIEQQIGALLPLQKRHTELKSQFELKSYDLSLFQNRVEQNEHHKLGELVKKIEQELQESKQELTEKQVQHEKCVSTVSELEKTIKTYGTEREGKLKALEKRIKSIKSEMQSMSKQHGHVDLWE
;
A
#
# COMPACT_ATOMS: atom_id res chain seq x y z
N MET A 1 -85.30 -0.44 -63.61
CA MET A 1 -85.72 -1.86 -63.54
C MET A 1 -87.25 -1.98 -63.62
N HIS A 2 -87.81 -2.79 -64.53
CA HIS A 2 -89.25 -3.14 -64.61
C HIS A 2 -89.44 -4.59 -65.09
N ILE A 3 -90.62 -5.21 -64.97
CA ILE A 3 -90.85 -6.61 -65.41
C ILE A 3 -91.06 -6.69 -66.93
N LYS A 4 -90.36 -7.59 -67.62
CA LYS A 4 -90.55 -7.90 -69.05
C LYS A 4 -91.41 -9.15 -69.26
N GLU A 5 -91.06 -10.24 -68.57
CA GLU A 5 -91.81 -11.51 -68.61
C GLU A 5 -91.84 -12.22 -67.24
N VAL A 6 -92.86 -13.06 -67.06
CA VAL A 6 -92.98 -13.99 -65.94
C VAL A 6 -93.14 -15.41 -66.48
N THR A 7 -92.14 -16.26 -66.28
CA THR A 7 -92.19 -17.69 -66.60
C THR A 7 -92.59 -18.50 -65.37
N LEU A 8 -93.67 -19.28 -65.49
CA LEU A 8 -94.27 -20.14 -64.47
C LEU A 8 -94.11 -21.61 -64.86
N GLU A 9 -93.70 -22.47 -63.94
CA GLU A 9 -93.61 -23.92 -64.15
C GLU A 9 -94.01 -24.64 -62.85
N GLY A 10 -95.00 -25.53 -62.91
CA GLY A 10 -95.45 -26.31 -61.75
C GLY A 10 -95.97 -25.48 -60.56
N PHE A 11 -96.43 -24.24 -60.78
CA PHE A 11 -96.81 -23.30 -59.72
C PHE A 11 -98.34 -23.16 -59.57
N LYS A 12 -98.87 -23.47 -58.38
CA LYS A 12 -100.30 -23.47 -57.99
C LYS A 12 -101.25 -24.13 -59.00
N SER A 13 -101.73 -23.38 -60.00
CA SER A 13 -102.67 -23.84 -61.04
C SER A 13 -102.00 -24.17 -62.37
N TYR A 14 -100.75 -23.73 -62.58
CA TYR A 14 -100.00 -23.90 -63.81
C TYR A 14 -99.16 -25.18 -63.74
N ALA A 15 -99.63 -26.25 -64.39
CA ALA A 15 -98.96 -27.55 -64.38
C ALA A 15 -97.67 -27.54 -65.23
N GLY A 16 -97.80 -27.19 -66.51
CA GLY A 16 -96.69 -27.05 -67.45
C GLY A 16 -96.09 -25.64 -67.47
N ARG A 17 -95.00 -25.48 -68.23
CA ARG A 17 -94.35 -24.18 -68.43
C ARG A 17 -95.29 -23.21 -69.16
N THR A 18 -95.67 -22.14 -68.47
CA THR A 18 -96.48 -21.03 -68.99
C THR A 18 -95.62 -19.77 -68.97
N VAL A 19 -95.46 -19.08 -70.09
CA VAL A 19 -94.77 -17.78 -70.16
C VAL A 19 -95.83 -16.69 -70.29
N VAL A 20 -95.69 -15.62 -69.51
CA VAL A 20 -96.49 -14.39 -69.62
C VAL A 20 -95.55 -13.28 -70.11
N PRO A 21 -95.43 -13.07 -71.44
CA PRO A 21 -94.59 -12.04 -72.02
C PRO A 21 -95.35 -10.71 -72.17
N GLY A 22 -94.61 -9.64 -72.48
CA GLY A 22 -95.22 -8.39 -72.96
C GLY A 22 -95.86 -7.53 -71.86
N PHE A 23 -95.24 -7.47 -70.69
CA PHE A 23 -95.62 -6.49 -69.67
C PHE A 23 -95.24 -5.07 -70.13
N ASP A 24 -96.21 -4.16 -70.11
CA ASP A 24 -96.02 -2.74 -70.44
C ASP A 24 -95.38 -1.97 -69.25
N PRO A 25 -94.48 -0.99 -69.47
CA PRO A 25 -93.83 -0.26 -68.39
C PRO A 25 -94.75 0.66 -67.55
N LEU A 26 -95.94 1.02 -68.05
CA LEU A 26 -96.87 1.97 -67.42
C LEU A 26 -98.07 1.28 -66.77
N PHE A 27 -98.77 0.39 -67.50
CA PHE A 27 -100.00 -0.22 -66.98
C PHE A 27 -100.33 -1.61 -67.57
N ASN A 28 -100.66 -2.56 -66.68
CA ASN A 28 -101.01 -3.93 -67.05
C ASN A 28 -102.32 -4.37 -66.38
N ALA A 29 -103.29 -4.85 -67.17
CA ALA A 29 -104.59 -5.31 -66.68
C ALA A 29 -104.76 -6.84 -66.88
N ILE A 30 -104.84 -7.59 -65.78
CA ILE A 30 -105.06 -9.05 -65.80
C ILE A 30 -106.56 -9.35 -65.68
N THR A 31 -107.21 -9.65 -66.81
CA THR A 31 -108.65 -9.96 -66.89
C THR A 31 -108.90 -11.48 -67.03
N GLY A 32 -110.17 -11.89 -67.14
CA GLY A 32 -110.58 -13.29 -67.27
C GLY A 32 -111.66 -13.72 -66.26
N LEU A 33 -112.16 -14.95 -66.40
CA LEU A 33 -113.22 -15.52 -65.56
C LEU A 33 -112.80 -15.64 -64.08
N ASN A 34 -113.77 -15.73 -63.16
CA ASN A 34 -113.44 -16.01 -61.76
C ASN A 34 -113.01 -17.47 -61.59
N GLY A 35 -112.01 -17.70 -60.73
CA GLY A 35 -111.35 -19.00 -60.58
C GLY A 35 -110.25 -19.30 -61.60
N SER A 36 -110.11 -18.54 -62.70
CA SER A 36 -109.16 -18.82 -63.81
C SER A 36 -107.68 -18.55 -63.51
N GLY A 37 -107.26 -18.55 -62.25
CA GLY A 37 -105.86 -18.38 -61.83
C GLY A 37 -105.32 -16.95 -61.81
N LYS A 38 -106.06 -15.92 -62.27
CA LYS A 38 -105.64 -14.49 -62.34
C LYS A 38 -104.70 -14.04 -61.21
N SER A 39 -105.15 -14.18 -59.96
CA SER A 39 -104.42 -13.72 -58.77
C SER A 39 -103.16 -14.54 -58.45
N ASN A 40 -103.01 -15.75 -59.00
CA ASN A 40 -101.83 -16.58 -58.79
C ASN A 40 -100.61 -16.05 -59.55
N ILE A 41 -100.81 -15.18 -60.56
CA ILE A 41 -99.72 -14.42 -61.20
C ILE A 41 -99.15 -13.40 -60.20
N LEU A 42 -100.00 -12.72 -59.43
CA LEU A 42 -99.53 -11.83 -58.35
C LEU A 42 -98.85 -12.62 -57.22
N ASP A 43 -99.40 -13.78 -56.83
CA ASP A 43 -98.73 -14.66 -55.86
C ASP A 43 -97.33 -15.10 -56.35
N SER A 44 -97.15 -15.36 -57.65
CA SER A 44 -95.86 -15.78 -58.21
C SER A 44 -94.82 -14.66 -58.17
N ILE A 45 -95.24 -13.41 -58.40
CA ILE A 45 -94.40 -12.22 -58.26
C ILE A 45 -93.99 -12.04 -56.79
N CYS A 46 -94.95 -12.08 -55.87
CA CYS A 46 -94.70 -12.05 -54.42
C CYS A 46 -93.74 -13.17 -53.96
N PHE A 47 -93.89 -14.35 -54.54
CA PHE A 47 -93.06 -15.52 -54.28
C PHE A 47 -91.62 -15.32 -54.73
N VAL A 48 -91.35 -14.82 -55.93
CA VAL A 48 -89.98 -14.58 -56.43
C VAL A 48 -89.30 -13.41 -55.73
N LEU A 49 -90.02 -12.32 -55.47
CA LEU A 49 -89.50 -11.18 -54.70
C LEU A 49 -88.99 -11.66 -53.33
N GLY A 50 -89.72 -12.58 -52.70
CA GLY A 50 -89.21 -13.39 -51.59
C GLY A 50 -89.88 -13.17 -50.25
N ILE A 51 -91.14 -12.72 -50.25
CA ILE A 51 -91.92 -12.40 -49.04
C ILE A 51 -91.88 -13.59 -48.06
N THR A 52 -91.60 -13.28 -46.79
CA THR A 52 -91.40 -14.26 -45.71
C THR A 52 -92.71 -14.73 -45.09
N ASP A 53 -93.71 -13.85 -44.98
CA ASP A 53 -95.06 -14.16 -44.51
C ASP A 53 -95.90 -14.79 -45.63
N LEU A 54 -95.95 -16.13 -45.64
CA LEU A 54 -96.65 -16.91 -46.66
C LEU A 54 -98.16 -16.66 -46.73
N ARG A 55 -98.75 -16.11 -45.65
CA ARG A 55 -100.17 -15.72 -45.62
C ARG A 55 -100.50 -14.70 -46.71
N GLN A 56 -99.54 -13.83 -47.05
CA GLN A 56 -99.65 -12.86 -48.14
C GLN A 56 -99.68 -13.56 -49.51
N VAL A 57 -98.85 -14.60 -49.68
CA VAL A 57 -98.81 -15.45 -50.89
C VAL A 57 -99.98 -16.47 -50.93
N ARG A 58 -100.96 -16.34 -50.02
CA ARG A 58 -102.17 -17.17 -49.92
C ARG A 58 -101.84 -18.67 -49.91
N ALA A 59 -100.95 -19.04 -48.99
CA ALA A 59 -100.54 -20.41 -48.67
C ALA A 59 -100.15 -20.49 -47.18
N ALA A 60 -100.41 -21.63 -46.53
CA ALA A 60 -99.91 -21.92 -45.18
C ALA A 60 -98.50 -22.56 -45.22
N SER A 61 -98.20 -23.32 -46.29
CA SER A 61 -96.91 -23.98 -46.50
C SER A 61 -96.32 -23.69 -47.88
N LEU A 62 -94.98 -23.62 -47.95
CA LEU A 62 -94.24 -23.50 -49.21
C LEU A 62 -94.53 -24.65 -50.20
N GLN A 63 -95.00 -25.81 -49.73
CA GLN A 63 -95.34 -26.96 -50.57
C GLN A 63 -96.67 -26.77 -51.32
N GLU A 64 -97.59 -25.94 -50.81
CA GLU A 64 -98.87 -25.60 -51.44
C GLU A 64 -98.71 -24.71 -52.68
N LEU A 65 -97.52 -24.13 -52.86
CA LEU A 65 -97.16 -23.38 -54.07
C LEU A 65 -96.85 -24.29 -55.25
N VAL A 66 -96.64 -25.60 -55.02
CA VAL A 66 -96.41 -26.60 -56.07
C VAL A 66 -97.74 -27.12 -56.61
N TYR A 67 -97.85 -27.33 -57.92
CA TYR A 67 -99.06 -27.80 -58.59
C TYR A 67 -99.59 -29.09 -57.95
N LYS A 68 -100.83 -29.02 -57.44
CA LYS A 68 -101.49 -30.10 -56.67
C LYS A 68 -100.58 -30.71 -55.58
N GLN A 69 -99.75 -29.89 -54.90
CA GLN A 69 -98.80 -30.32 -53.87
C GLN A 69 -97.83 -31.44 -54.32
N GLY A 70 -97.61 -31.60 -55.63
CA GLY A 70 -96.79 -32.68 -56.21
C GLY A 70 -97.52 -34.02 -56.44
N GLN A 71 -98.78 -34.17 -56.01
CA GLN A 71 -99.56 -35.41 -56.19
C GLN A 71 -99.81 -35.78 -57.66
N ALA A 72 -99.68 -34.82 -58.58
CA ALA A 72 -99.84 -35.00 -60.03
C ALA A 72 -98.48 -35.16 -60.76
N GLY A 73 -97.46 -35.73 -60.09
CA GLY A 73 -96.13 -35.98 -60.67
C GLY A 73 -95.21 -34.76 -60.79
N VAL A 74 -95.75 -33.54 -60.73
CA VAL A 74 -94.99 -32.28 -60.79
C VAL A 74 -94.40 -31.95 -59.42
N THR A 75 -93.24 -32.54 -59.09
CA THR A 75 -92.60 -32.42 -57.76
C THR A 75 -91.81 -31.11 -57.52
N LYS A 76 -91.75 -30.23 -58.53
CA LYS A 76 -90.97 -28.99 -58.54
C LYS A 76 -91.85 -27.83 -59.02
N ALA A 77 -91.71 -26.68 -58.36
CA ALA A 77 -92.22 -25.40 -58.85
C ALA A 77 -91.05 -24.46 -59.15
N THR A 78 -91.07 -23.82 -60.32
CA THR A 78 -90.17 -22.75 -60.73
C THR A 78 -90.98 -21.52 -61.06
N VAL A 79 -90.57 -20.37 -60.54
CA VAL A 79 -91.02 -19.08 -61.07
C VAL A 79 -89.78 -18.26 -61.37
N SER A 80 -89.70 -17.75 -62.60
CA SER A 80 -88.65 -16.85 -63.08
C SER A 80 -89.29 -15.55 -63.52
N ILE A 81 -88.71 -14.43 -63.09
CA ILE A 81 -89.09 -13.09 -63.58
C ILE A 81 -87.86 -12.51 -64.26
N VAL A 82 -88.03 -12.12 -65.52
CA VAL A 82 -87.03 -11.32 -66.24
C VAL A 82 -87.40 -9.87 -66.07
N PHE A 83 -86.47 -9.11 -65.51
CA PHE A 83 -86.58 -7.66 -65.38
C PHE A 83 -85.72 -6.97 -66.44
N ASP A 84 -86.28 -5.95 -67.09
CA ASP A 84 -85.49 -5.01 -67.86
C ASP A 84 -84.59 -4.20 -66.93
N ASN A 85 -83.30 -4.13 -67.25
CA ASN A 85 -82.29 -3.38 -66.51
C ASN A 85 -81.52 -2.40 -67.41
N SER A 86 -82.09 -2.01 -68.55
CA SER A 86 -81.51 -1.04 -69.50
C SER A 86 -81.19 0.36 -68.91
N ASP A 87 -81.70 0.69 -67.72
CA ASP A 87 -81.38 1.93 -67.00
C ASP A 87 -80.27 1.71 -65.96
N ARG A 88 -79.04 2.12 -66.30
CA ARG A 88 -77.87 2.02 -65.41
C ARG A 88 -78.05 2.82 -64.10
N SER A 89 -78.79 3.93 -64.12
CA SER A 89 -79.01 4.77 -62.93
C SER A 89 -79.94 4.12 -61.89
N ARG A 90 -80.76 3.14 -62.32
CA ARG A 90 -81.68 2.35 -61.49
C ARG A 90 -81.36 0.85 -61.54
N SER A 91 -80.09 0.52 -61.72
CA SER A 91 -79.58 -0.85 -61.72
C SER A 91 -79.20 -1.33 -60.31
N PRO A 92 -79.43 -2.61 -59.96
CA PRO A 92 -78.92 -3.18 -58.73
C PRO A 92 -77.39 -3.16 -58.65
N LEU A 93 -76.84 -2.87 -57.47
CA LEU A 93 -75.40 -2.74 -57.25
C LEU A 93 -74.64 -4.03 -57.61
N GLY A 94 -73.74 -3.92 -58.60
CA GLY A 94 -72.97 -5.05 -59.15
C GLY A 94 -73.69 -5.85 -60.25
N TYR A 95 -74.77 -5.33 -60.83
CA TYR A 95 -75.45 -5.89 -62.01
C TYR A 95 -75.64 -4.85 -63.14
N GLU A 96 -74.98 -3.70 -63.05
CA GLU A 96 -75.08 -2.57 -64.00
C GLU A 96 -74.79 -2.94 -65.47
N ASP A 97 -73.87 -3.88 -65.69
CA ASP A 97 -73.46 -4.32 -67.04
C ASP A 97 -74.33 -5.48 -67.57
N SER A 98 -75.40 -5.85 -66.85
CA SER A 98 -76.43 -6.79 -67.29
C SER A 98 -77.69 -6.03 -67.75
N PRO A 99 -78.04 -6.03 -69.05
CA PRO A 99 -79.21 -5.31 -69.56
C PRO A 99 -80.54 -5.95 -69.15
N GLU A 100 -80.52 -7.22 -68.75
CA GLU A 100 -81.67 -7.94 -68.18
C GLU A 100 -81.22 -8.74 -66.95
N ILE A 101 -82.11 -8.84 -65.96
CA ILE A 101 -81.87 -9.57 -64.72
C ILE A 101 -82.98 -10.60 -64.52
N THR A 102 -82.61 -11.88 -64.55
CA THR A 102 -83.53 -13.00 -64.34
C THR A 102 -83.43 -13.47 -62.90
N VAL A 103 -84.46 -13.21 -62.10
CA VAL A 103 -84.57 -13.74 -60.73
C VAL A 103 -85.48 -14.96 -60.74
N THR A 104 -84.94 -16.11 -60.36
CA THR A 104 -85.66 -17.38 -60.30
C THR A 104 -85.77 -17.84 -58.85
N ARG A 105 -86.96 -18.27 -58.43
CA ARG A 105 -87.14 -19.01 -57.16
C ARG A 105 -87.69 -20.40 -57.47
N GLN A 106 -86.98 -21.42 -56.98
CA GLN A 106 -87.33 -22.83 -57.16
C GLN A 106 -87.65 -23.49 -55.81
N ILE A 107 -88.74 -24.25 -55.77
CA ILE A 107 -89.08 -25.19 -54.69
C ILE A 107 -89.17 -26.60 -55.27
N VAL A 108 -88.78 -27.58 -54.46
CA VAL A 108 -89.02 -29.00 -54.70
C VAL A 108 -89.75 -29.52 -53.47
N VAL A 109 -90.77 -30.37 -53.63
CA VAL A 109 -91.50 -30.98 -52.52
C VAL A 109 -90.52 -31.82 -51.68
N GLY A 110 -90.48 -31.59 -50.37
CA GLY A 110 -89.47 -32.17 -49.46
C GLY A 110 -88.02 -31.65 -49.63
N GLY A 111 -87.76 -30.80 -50.61
CA GLY A 111 -86.42 -30.28 -50.93
C GLY A 111 -86.13 -28.88 -50.39
N ARG A 112 -84.88 -28.42 -50.56
CA ARG A 112 -84.47 -27.04 -50.20
C ARG A 112 -84.98 -26.02 -51.20
N ASN A 113 -85.56 -24.93 -50.71
CA ASN A 113 -85.85 -23.72 -51.49
C ASN A 113 -84.54 -23.11 -52.02
N LYS A 114 -84.48 -22.74 -53.30
CA LYS A 114 -83.31 -22.15 -53.95
C LYS A 114 -83.70 -20.87 -54.68
N TYR A 115 -82.91 -19.82 -54.50
CA TYR A 115 -82.93 -18.66 -55.38
C TYR A 115 -81.80 -18.75 -56.39
N LEU A 116 -82.03 -18.24 -57.60
CA LEU A 116 -81.01 -18.05 -58.61
C LEU A 116 -81.13 -16.62 -59.18
N ILE A 117 -80.00 -15.96 -59.40
CA ILE A 117 -79.91 -14.68 -60.12
C ILE A 117 -79.07 -14.95 -61.36
N ASN A 118 -79.63 -14.68 -62.54
CA ASN A 118 -79.03 -14.99 -63.85
C ASN A 118 -78.49 -16.44 -63.92
N GLY A 119 -79.27 -17.39 -63.37
CA GLY A 119 -78.92 -18.82 -63.31
C GLY A 119 -77.97 -19.24 -62.19
N HIS A 120 -77.31 -18.31 -61.50
CA HIS A 120 -76.38 -18.63 -60.40
C HIS A 120 -77.09 -18.71 -59.04
N LEU A 121 -76.81 -19.76 -58.26
CA LEU A 121 -77.39 -19.99 -56.93
C LEU A 121 -77.06 -18.85 -55.95
N ALA A 122 -78.08 -18.19 -55.41
CA ALA A 122 -77.95 -17.07 -54.49
C ALA A 122 -78.50 -17.39 -53.09
N GLN A 123 -77.89 -16.81 -52.05
CA GLN A 123 -78.49 -16.80 -50.72
C GLN A 123 -79.69 -15.83 -50.66
N PRO A 124 -80.74 -16.08 -49.85
CA PRO A 124 -81.88 -15.17 -49.71
C PRO A 124 -81.48 -13.75 -49.30
N SER A 125 -80.45 -13.61 -48.46
CA SER A 125 -79.85 -12.33 -48.05
C SER A 125 -79.29 -11.53 -49.23
N ARG A 126 -78.68 -12.18 -50.23
CA ARG A 126 -78.17 -11.53 -51.45
C ARG A 126 -79.31 -11.08 -52.38
N VAL A 127 -80.38 -11.87 -52.48
CA VAL A 127 -81.59 -11.51 -53.24
C VAL A 127 -82.32 -10.33 -52.58
N GLN A 128 -82.47 -10.35 -51.26
CA GLN A 128 -82.99 -9.20 -50.50
C GLN A 128 -82.10 -7.97 -50.72
N THR A 129 -80.77 -8.09 -50.64
CA THR A 129 -79.83 -6.99 -50.90
C THR A 129 -79.98 -6.41 -52.31
N LEU A 130 -80.17 -7.26 -53.33
CA LEU A 130 -80.43 -6.85 -54.70
C LEU A 130 -81.71 -5.99 -54.79
N PHE A 131 -82.84 -6.48 -54.30
CA PHE A 131 -84.09 -5.71 -54.34
C PHE A 131 -84.05 -4.43 -53.49
N HIS A 132 -83.39 -4.44 -52.32
CA HIS A 132 -83.18 -3.22 -51.53
C HIS A 132 -82.33 -2.18 -52.29
N SER A 133 -81.37 -2.59 -53.12
CA SER A 133 -80.55 -1.64 -53.91
C SER A 133 -81.33 -0.93 -55.02
N VAL A 134 -82.47 -1.47 -55.43
CA VAL A 134 -83.48 -0.80 -56.29
C VAL A 134 -84.71 -0.34 -55.49
N GLN A 135 -84.51 -0.05 -54.18
CA GLN A 135 -85.53 0.53 -53.27
C GLN A 135 -86.78 -0.34 -53.05
N LEU A 136 -86.71 -1.65 -53.33
CA LEU A 136 -87.81 -2.61 -53.10
C LEU A 136 -87.55 -3.46 -51.85
N ASN A 137 -88.14 -3.08 -50.70
CA ASN A 137 -88.09 -3.93 -49.51
C ASN A 137 -89.11 -5.08 -49.58
N VAL A 138 -88.59 -6.26 -49.89
CA VAL A 138 -89.32 -7.54 -49.90
C VAL A 138 -90.04 -7.84 -48.56
N ASN A 139 -89.50 -7.40 -47.43
CA ASN A 139 -89.96 -7.81 -46.10
C ASN A 139 -91.07 -6.91 -45.54
N ASN A 140 -91.24 -5.68 -46.06
CA ASN A 140 -92.36 -4.80 -45.73
C ASN A 140 -92.92 -4.19 -47.02
N PRO A 141 -93.69 -4.96 -47.82
CA PRO A 141 -93.95 -4.62 -49.21
C PRO A 141 -95.02 -3.53 -49.33
N HIS A 142 -94.61 -2.26 -49.15
CA HIS A 142 -95.48 -1.09 -49.33
C HIS A 142 -95.93 -0.89 -50.78
N PHE A 143 -95.16 -1.43 -51.74
CA PHE A 143 -95.53 -1.52 -53.16
C PHE A 143 -96.66 -2.52 -53.46
N LEU A 144 -97.16 -3.28 -52.45
CA LEU A 144 -98.07 -4.41 -52.64
C LEU A 144 -99.38 -4.24 -51.85
N ILE A 145 -100.41 -3.74 -52.52
CA ILE A 145 -101.73 -3.52 -51.91
C ILE A 145 -102.60 -4.77 -52.11
N MET A 146 -102.53 -5.70 -51.15
CA MET A 146 -103.43 -6.86 -51.07
C MET A 146 -104.78 -6.51 -50.41
N GLN A 147 -105.79 -7.33 -50.67
CA GLN A 147 -107.11 -7.23 -50.03
C GLN A 147 -106.97 -7.20 -48.51
N GLY A 148 -107.52 -6.16 -47.86
CA GLY A 148 -107.40 -5.97 -46.40
C GLY A 148 -106.05 -5.43 -45.90
N ARG A 149 -105.08 -5.09 -46.77
CA ARG A 149 -103.84 -4.39 -46.35
C ARG A 149 -104.09 -2.92 -46.02
N ILE A 150 -105.02 -2.25 -46.71
CA ILE A 150 -105.31 -0.82 -46.57
C ILE A 150 -105.70 -0.41 -45.13
N THR A 151 -106.54 -1.21 -44.46
CA THR A 151 -106.95 -0.97 -43.06
C THR A 151 -105.82 -1.20 -42.06
N LYS A 152 -104.76 -1.94 -42.42
CA LYS A 152 -103.55 -2.09 -41.60
C LYS A 152 -102.61 -0.88 -41.75
N VAL A 153 -102.49 -0.30 -42.95
CA VAL A 153 -101.70 0.91 -43.18
C VAL A 153 -102.23 2.09 -42.35
N LEU A 154 -103.57 2.24 -42.29
CA LEU A 154 -104.25 3.25 -41.46
C LEU A 154 -104.05 3.08 -39.94
N ASN A 155 -103.49 1.95 -39.47
CA ASN A 155 -103.34 1.62 -38.04
C ASN A 155 -101.90 1.22 -37.67
N MET A 156 -100.89 1.67 -38.43
CA MET A 156 -99.47 1.40 -38.14
C MET A 156 -98.99 2.16 -36.89
N LYS A 157 -98.06 1.56 -36.15
CA LYS A 157 -97.45 2.19 -34.96
C LYS A 157 -96.34 3.19 -35.35
N PRO A 158 -96.03 4.20 -34.53
CA PRO A 158 -94.96 5.18 -34.80
C PRO A 158 -93.60 4.59 -35.25
N PRO A 159 -93.03 3.52 -34.64
CA PRO A 159 -91.78 2.93 -35.14
C PRO A 159 -91.94 2.17 -36.48
N GLU A 160 -93.14 1.68 -36.80
CA GLU A 160 -93.44 1.05 -38.09
C GLU A 160 -93.54 2.12 -39.20
N ILE A 161 -94.16 3.26 -38.88
CA ILE A 161 -94.21 4.45 -39.73
C ILE A 161 -92.81 5.03 -39.94
N LEU A 162 -91.99 5.12 -38.88
CA LEU A 162 -90.59 5.55 -38.99
C LEU A 162 -89.79 4.59 -39.88
N SER A 163 -89.94 3.27 -39.71
CA SER A 163 -89.26 2.31 -40.58
C SER A 163 -89.72 2.39 -42.05
N MET A 164 -90.97 2.80 -42.32
CA MET A 164 -91.46 3.09 -43.68
C MET A 164 -90.84 4.37 -44.25
N LEU A 165 -90.65 5.41 -43.43
CA LEU A 165 -89.99 6.66 -43.83
C LEU A 165 -88.48 6.47 -44.07
N GLU A 166 -87.78 5.72 -43.22
CA GLU A 166 -86.36 5.34 -43.41
C GLU A 166 -86.14 4.46 -44.64
N GLU A 167 -87.14 3.68 -45.03
CA GLU A 167 -87.14 2.85 -46.24
C GLU A 167 -87.36 3.71 -47.48
N ALA A 168 -88.37 4.59 -47.48
CA ALA A 168 -88.64 5.55 -48.56
C ALA A 168 -87.49 6.56 -48.77
N ALA A 169 -86.78 6.94 -47.69
CA ALA A 169 -85.57 7.75 -47.74
C ALA A 169 -84.29 6.95 -48.06
N GLY A 170 -84.36 5.62 -48.16
CA GLY A 170 -83.22 4.72 -48.41
C GLY A 170 -82.19 4.61 -47.27
N THR A 171 -82.37 5.32 -46.15
CA THR A 171 -81.40 5.40 -45.05
C THR A 171 -81.31 4.12 -44.23
N ARG A 172 -82.33 3.25 -44.28
CA ARG A 172 -82.43 2.02 -43.47
C ARG A 172 -81.18 1.11 -43.54
N MET A 173 -80.56 0.99 -44.73
CA MET A 173 -79.35 0.17 -44.90
C MET A 173 -78.10 0.76 -44.21
N TYR A 174 -78.05 2.08 -44.02
CA TYR A 174 -76.95 2.73 -43.30
C TYR A 174 -77.08 2.49 -41.80
N GLU A 175 -78.26 2.72 -41.21
CA GLU A 175 -78.50 2.52 -39.78
C GLU A 175 -78.28 1.06 -39.35
N MET A 176 -78.76 0.08 -40.12
CA MET A 176 -78.49 -1.34 -39.85
C MET A 176 -77.00 -1.68 -39.83
N LYS A 177 -76.20 -1.10 -40.74
CA LYS A 177 -74.73 -1.27 -40.75
C LYS A 177 -74.09 -0.59 -39.54
N LYS A 178 -74.48 0.66 -39.25
CA LYS A 178 -74.01 1.46 -38.11
C LYS A 178 -74.27 0.77 -36.77
N GLU A 179 -75.47 0.24 -36.55
CA GLU A 179 -75.80 -0.53 -35.34
C GLU A 179 -74.93 -1.80 -35.21
N SER A 180 -74.69 -2.52 -36.31
CA SER A 180 -73.83 -3.72 -36.30
C SER A 180 -72.35 -3.39 -36.00
N ALA A 181 -71.87 -2.23 -36.47
CA ALA A 181 -70.51 -1.76 -36.22
C ALA A 181 -70.32 -1.33 -34.76
N LEU A 182 -71.29 -0.58 -34.19
CA LEU A 182 -71.27 -0.16 -32.78
C LEU A 182 -71.22 -1.37 -31.83
N LYS A 183 -72.09 -2.36 -32.02
CA LYS A 183 -72.09 -3.64 -31.26
C LYS A 183 -70.82 -4.47 -31.45
N THR A 184 -70.00 -4.17 -32.46
CA THR A 184 -68.71 -4.83 -32.70
C THR A 184 -67.56 -4.05 -32.05
N LEU A 185 -67.65 -2.71 -32.00
CA LEU A 185 -66.70 -1.84 -31.30
C LEU A 185 -66.78 -2.04 -29.79
N GLU A 186 -68.00 -2.02 -29.22
CA GLU A 186 -68.26 -2.27 -27.79
C GLU A 186 -67.62 -3.60 -27.32
N LYS A 187 -67.86 -4.69 -28.05
CA LYS A 187 -67.26 -6.01 -27.77
C LYS A 187 -65.74 -6.06 -27.91
N LYS A 188 -65.13 -5.13 -28.65
CA LYS A 188 -63.66 -5.00 -28.73
C LYS A 188 -63.12 -4.15 -27.57
N GLN A 189 -63.82 -3.07 -27.21
CA GLN A 189 -63.41 -2.20 -26.11
C GLN A 189 -63.36 -2.98 -24.79
N ASN A 190 -64.44 -3.71 -24.46
CA ASN A 190 -64.49 -4.52 -23.24
C ASN A 190 -63.31 -5.52 -23.14
N LYS A 191 -62.86 -6.09 -24.27
CA LYS A 191 -61.68 -6.97 -24.32
C LYS A 191 -60.34 -6.25 -24.15
N VAL A 192 -60.23 -5.01 -24.62
CA VAL A 192 -59.05 -4.17 -24.35
C VAL A 192 -59.00 -3.83 -22.86
N ASP A 193 -60.14 -3.51 -22.25
CA ASP A 193 -60.24 -3.19 -20.83
C ASP A 193 -59.95 -4.42 -19.94
N GLU A 194 -60.40 -5.61 -20.34
CA GLU A 194 -60.01 -6.91 -19.74
C GLU A 194 -58.48 -7.13 -19.78
N ILE A 195 -57.84 -6.91 -20.94
CA ILE A 195 -56.40 -7.10 -21.12
C ILE A 195 -55.59 -6.09 -20.30
N ASN A 196 -55.98 -4.81 -20.30
CA ASN A 196 -55.34 -3.77 -19.51
C ASN A 196 -55.44 -4.09 -18.01
N LYS A 197 -56.61 -4.51 -17.54
CA LYS A 197 -56.83 -4.92 -16.14
C LYS A 197 -55.95 -6.11 -15.73
N LEU A 198 -55.75 -7.10 -16.60
CA LEU A 198 -54.83 -8.21 -16.34
C LEU A 198 -53.37 -7.72 -16.24
N LEU A 199 -52.96 -6.82 -17.14
CA LEU A 199 -51.62 -6.23 -17.13
C LEU A 199 -51.35 -5.43 -15.84
N ASP A 200 -52.31 -4.61 -15.41
CA ASP A 200 -52.19 -3.78 -14.21
C ASP A 200 -52.27 -4.56 -12.89
N VAL A 201 -53.07 -5.63 -12.83
CA VAL A 201 -53.32 -6.41 -11.60
C VAL A 201 -52.33 -7.57 -11.42
N GLU A 202 -51.91 -8.23 -12.51
CA GLU A 202 -51.05 -9.41 -12.43
C GLU A 202 -49.60 -9.10 -12.85
N ILE A 203 -49.41 -8.52 -14.04
CA ILE A 203 -48.08 -8.39 -14.66
C ILE A 203 -47.23 -7.31 -13.98
N LEU A 204 -47.76 -6.09 -13.81
CA LEU A 204 -47.00 -4.99 -13.19
C LEU A 204 -46.60 -5.28 -11.73
N PRO A 205 -47.48 -5.83 -10.86
CA PRO A 205 -47.10 -6.16 -9.48
C PRO A 205 -46.10 -7.32 -9.39
N ALA A 206 -46.20 -8.33 -10.26
CA ALA A 206 -45.21 -9.40 -10.35
C ALA A 206 -43.84 -8.88 -10.80
N LEU A 207 -43.79 -7.99 -11.79
CA LEU A 207 -42.56 -7.37 -12.27
C LEU A 207 -41.91 -6.49 -11.18
N GLU A 208 -42.71 -5.75 -10.41
CA GLU A 208 -42.22 -4.96 -9.28
C GLU A 208 -41.76 -5.82 -8.08
N LYS A 209 -42.39 -6.98 -7.84
CA LYS A 209 -41.89 -7.99 -6.89
C LYS A 209 -40.52 -8.52 -7.32
N LEU A 210 -40.35 -8.90 -8.60
CA LEU A 210 -39.07 -9.35 -9.15
C LEU A 210 -37.98 -8.27 -9.08
N ARG A 211 -38.32 -6.99 -9.28
CA ARG A 211 -37.37 -5.86 -9.08
C ARG A 211 -36.90 -5.75 -7.63
N LYS A 212 -37.81 -5.91 -6.66
CA LYS A 212 -37.50 -5.89 -5.22
C LYS A 212 -36.64 -7.08 -4.81
N GLU A 213 -36.96 -8.28 -5.29
CA GLU A 213 -36.17 -9.50 -5.09
C GLU A 213 -34.76 -9.34 -5.69
N ARG A 214 -34.63 -8.82 -6.92
CA ARG A 214 -33.33 -8.50 -7.52
C ARG A 214 -32.55 -7.47 -6.68
N CYS A 215 -33.21 -6.44 -6.16
CA CYS A 215 -32.58 -5.44 -5.30
C CYS A 215 -32.08 -6.04 -3.98
N GLN A 216 -32.86 -6.92 -3.35
CA GLN A 216 -32.47 -7.67 -2.16
C GLN A 216 -31.30 -8.62 -2.46
N TYR A 217 -31.34 -9.35 -3.58
CA TYR A 217 -30.25 -10.23 -4.02
C TYR A 217 -28.94 -9.46 -4.25
N MET A 218 -28.97 -8.31 -4.92
CA MET A 218 -27.76 -7.49 -5.13
C MET A 218 -27.20 -6.93 -3.82
N LYS A 219 -28.07 -6.57 -2.85
CA LYS A 219 -27.63 -6.19 -1.49
C LYS A 219 -27.00 -7.37 -0.75
N TRP A 220 -27.58 -8.57 -0.85
CA TRP A 220 -27.03 -9.79 -0.26
C TRP A 220 -25.70 -10.18 -0.91
N ALA A 221 -25.57 -10.11 -2.23
CA ALA A 221 -24.34 -10.43 -2.96
C ALA A 221 -23.20 -9.46 -2.60
N ASN A 222 -23.47 -8.15 -2.55
CA ASN A 222 -22.50 -7.15 -2.09
C ASN A 222 -22.10 -7.38 -0.62
N GLY A 223 -23.09 -7.68 0.24
CA GLY A 223 -22.85 -8.00 1.65
C GLY A 223 -22.00 -9.25 1.83
N ASN A 224 -22.25 -10.30 1.04
CA ASN A 224 -21.45 -11.53 1.07
C ASN A 224 -20.03 -11.30 0.52
N ALA A 225 -19.86 -10.48 -0.52
CA ALA A 225 -18.55 -10.13 -1.05
C ALA A 225 -17.69 -9.38 -0.03
N GLU A 226 -18.26 -8.41 0.70
CA GLU A 226 -17.55 -7.71 1.78
C GLU A 226 -17.32 -8.64 3.00
N LEU A 227 -18.27 -9.53 3.31
CA LEU A 227 -18.12 -10.54 4.36
C LEU A 227 -16.98 -11.54 4.04
N ASP A 228 -16.85 -11.98 2.79
CA ASP A 228 -15.75 -12.86 2.34
C ASP A 228 -14.41 -12.11 2.26
N ARG A 229 -14.43 -10.81 1.95
CA ARG A 229 -13.25 -9.93 2.09
C ARG A 229 -12.81 -9.81 3.55
N LEU A 230 -13.75 -9.61 4.48
CA LEU A 230 -13.48 -9.57 5.92
C LEU A 230 -12.98 -10.92 6.45
N LYS A 231 -13.55 -12.05 6.02
CA LYS A 231 -13.00 -13.40 6.32
C LYS A 231 -11.53 -13.51 5.89
N ARG A 232 -11.18 -13.04 4.68
CA ARG A 232 -9.78 -13.06 4.20
C ARG A 232 -8.87 -12.20 5.07
N PHE A 233 -9.34 -11.06 5.58
CA PHE A 233 -8.59 -10.26 6.56
C PHE A 233 -8.42 -10.97 7.90
N CYS A 234 -9.45 -11.65 8.43
CA CYS A 234 -9.32 -12.47 9.64
C CYS A 234 -8.29 -13.60 9.44
N ILE A 235 -8.40 -14.38 8.36
CA ILE A 235 -7.46 -15.47 8.04
C ILE A 235 -6.03 -14.94 7.87
N ALA A 236 -5.84 -13.78 7.24
CA ALA A 236 -4.52 -13.14 7.10
C ALA A 236 -3.97 -12.65 8.46
N TYR A 237 -4.83 -12.13 9.34
CA TYR A 237 -4.45 -11.74 10.70
C TYR A 237 -4.07 -12.96 11.55
N ASP A 238 -4.87 -14.03 11.51
CA ASP A 238 -4.62 -15.29 12.21
C ASP A 238 -3.30 -15.93 11.74
N PHE A 239 -3.03 -15.88 10.42
CA PHE A 239 -1.74 -16.29 9.85
C PHE A 239 -0.57 -15.44 10.38
N VAL A 240 -0.68 -14.11 10.39
CA VAL A 240 0.36 -13.22 10.92
C VAL A 240 0.59 -13.43 12.43
N GLN A 241 -0.45 -13.76 13.20
CA GLN A 241 -0.28 -14.13 14.61
C GLN A 241 0.37 -15.51 14.77
N ALA A 242 0.03 -16.49 13.93
CA ALA A 242 0.72 -17.78 13.90
C ALA A 242 2.21 -17.64 13.51
N GLU A 243 2.56 -16.76 12.57
CA GLU A 243 3.96 -16.44 12.26
C GLU A 243 4.68 -15.78 13.44
N ARG A 244 4.04 -14.84 14.16
CA ARG A 244 4.62 -14.24 15.37
C ARG A 244 4.86 -15.25 16.48
N VAL A 245 3.94 -16.20 16.68
CA VAL A 245 4.09 -17.29 17.66
C VAL A 245 5.22 -18.24 17.23
N ARG A 246 5.31 -18.60 15.94
CA ARG A 246 6.43 -19.36 15.36
C ARG A 246 7.76 -18.64 15.60
N ASP A 247 7.85 -17.35 15.32
CA ASP A 247 9.10 -16.59 15.37
C ASP A 247 9.54 -16.29 16.81
N GLY A 248 8.58 -16.14 17.73
CA GLY A 248 8.82 -16.19 19.17
C GLY A 248 9.44 -17.52 19.59
N ALA A 249 8.76 -18.65 19.31
CA ALA A 249 9.25 -19.98 19.64
C ALA A 249 10.61 -20.31 18.98
N LEU A 250 10.87 -19.84 17.76
CA LEU A 250 12.18 -19.96 17.11
C LEU A 250 13.27 -19.16 17.81
N ASN A 251 12.95 -18.02 18.42
CA ASN A 251 13.89 -17.25 19.22
C ASN A 251 14.10 -17.86 20.61
N ASP A 252 13.05 -18.43 21.23
CA ASP A 252 13.17 -19.19 22.48
C ASP A 252 14.05 -20.43 22.29
N VAL A 253 13.86 -21.16 21.18
CA VAL A 253 14.74 -22.29 20.80
C VAL A 253 16.19 -21.84 20.55
N LYS A 254 16.44 -20.64 20.01
CA LYS A 254 17.81 -20.10 19.92
C LYS A 254 18.39 -19.81 21.30
N GLN A 255 17.63 -19.18 22.20
CA GLN A 255 18.09 -18.89 23.57
C GLN A 255 18.34 -20.17 24.38
N ILE A 256 17.54 -21.22 24.19
CA ILE A 256 17.78 -22.53 24.80
C ILE A 256 19.04 -23.16 24.20
N LYS A 257 19.26 -23.07 22.89
CA LYS A 257 20.49 -23.57 22.26
C LYS A 257 21.75 -22.84 22.70
N THR A 258 21.74 -21.51 22.87
CA THR A 258 22.92 -20.80 23.40
C THR A 258 23.18 -21.19 24.84
N LYS A 259 22.14 -21.31 25.68
CA LYS A 259 22.27 -21.81 27.06
C LYS A 259 22.79 -23.24 27.15
N ILE A 260 22.45 -24.11 26.19
CA ILE A 260 23.04 -25.46 26.10
C ILE A 260 24.54 -25.38 25.82
N VAL A 261 24.96 -24.55 24.85
CA VAL A 261 26.41 -24.34 24.56
C VAL A 261 27.14 -23.74 25.77
N GLU A 262 26.57 -22.74 26.44
CA GLU A 262 27.10 -22.16 27.69
C GLU A 262 27.24 -23.23 28.80
N LEU A 263 26.26 -24.13 28.92
CA LEU A 263 26.30 -25.23 29.89
C LEU A 263 27.29 -26.33 29.51
N ASP A 264 27.45 -26.65 28.24
CA ASP A 264 28.45 -27.61 27.75
C ASP A 264 29.87 -27.05 27.96
N GLU A 265 30.10 -25.76 27.65
CA GLU A 265 31.36 -25.06 27.92
C GLU A 265 31.69 -25.02 29.42
N THR A 266 30.74 -24.68 30.29
CA THR A 266 30.96 -24.75 31.75
C THR A 266 31.19 -26.18 32.24
N THR A 267 30.57 -27.19 31.62
CA THR A 267 30.78 -28.60 31.94
C THR A 267 32.18 -29.08 31.55
N GLU A 268 32.71 -28.70 30.39
CA GLU A 268 34.11 -29.00 30.02
C GLU A 268 35.11 -28.27 30.92
N ASN A 269 34.85 -27.00 31.27
CA ASN A 269 35.69 -26.27 32.22
C ASN A 269 35.70 -26.93 33.62
N ILE A 270 34.55 -27.43 34.09
CA ILE A 270 34.46 -28.18 35.35
C ILE A 270 35.18 -29.53 35.26
N LYS A 271 35.09 -30.26 34.13
CA LYS A 271 35.88 -31.50 33.91
C LYS A 271 37.38 -31.23 33.95
N ALA A 272 37.85 -30.15 33.32
CA ALA A 272 39.25 -29.76 33.36
C ALA A 272 39.72 -29.43 34.79
N ALA A 273 38.92 -28.68 35.55
CA ALA A 273 39.20 -28.38 36.96
C ALA A 273 39.19 -29.64 37.85
N ILE A 274 38.32 -30.62 37.58
CA ILE A 274 38.32 -31.92 38.25
C ILE A 274 39.61 -32.69 37.93
N GLN A 275 40.03 -32.76 36.66
CA GLN A 275 41.30 -33.39 36.29
C GLN A 275 42.52 -32.70 36.92
N GLU A 276 42.50 -31.37 37.04
CA GLU A 276 43.53 -30.63 37.77
C GLU A 276 43.53 -30.97 39.27
N MET A 277 42.35 -31.06 39.90
CA MET A 277 42.23 -31.50 41.30
C MET A 277 42.65 -32.97 41.50
N ASP A 278 42.30 -33.89 40.61
CA ASP A 278 42.73 -35.29 40.68
C ASP A 278 44.26 -35.42 40.53
N ASN A 279 44.87 -34.64 39.62
CA ASN A 279 46.33 -34.55 39.51
C ASN A 279 46.97 -33.99 40.80
N ASN A 280 46.37 -32.95 41.39
CA ASN A 280 46.84 -32.36 42.66
C ASN A 280 46.64 -33.32 43.86
N ILE A 281 45.57 -34.12 43.87
CA ILE A 281 45.36 -35.18 44.87
C ILE A 281 46.42 -36.28 44.69
N SER A 282 46.73 -36.66 43.46
CA SER A 282 47.76 -37.66 43.13
C SER A 282 49.16 -37.22 43.57
N THR A 283 49.56 -35.96 43.28
CA THR A 283 50.86 -35.42 43.73
C THR A 283 50.92 -35.25 45.24
N LEU A 284 49.86 -34.77 45.90
CA LEU A 284 49.80 -34.66 47.36
C LEU A 284 49.78 -36.04 48.05
N ALA A 285 49.17 -37.07 47.42
CA ALA A 285 49.22 -38.44 47.91
C ALA A 285 50.64 -39.01 47.81
N ALA A 286 51.33 -38.83 46.66
CA ALA A 286 52.72 -39.23 46.48
C ALA A 286 53.67 -38.50 47.44
N GLU A 287 53.49 -37.19 47.66
CA GLU A 287 54.24 -36.43 48.67
C GLU A 287 53.99 -36.97 50.08
N LYS A 288 52.73 -37.25 50.43
CA LYS A 288 52.35 -37.80 51.74
C LYS A 288 52.97 -39.18 51.94
N GLU A 289 52.93 -40.05 50.93
CA GLU A 289 53.52 -41.40 51.01
C GLU A 289 55.05 -41.36 51.05
N ALA A 290 55.70 -40.42 50.35
CA ALA A 290 57.13 -40.19 50.46
C ALA A 290 57.53 -39.65 51.85
N LYS A 291 56.80 -38.65 52.38
CA LYS A 291 57.05 -38.06 53.70
C LYS A 291 56.78 -39.06 54.82
N VAL A 292 55.58 -39.63 54.88
CA VAL A 292 55.20 -40.61 55.91
C VAL A 292 56.02 -41.90 55.77
N GLY A 293 56.24 -42.41 54.56
CA GLY A 293 57.05 -43.61 54.33
C GLY A 293 58.53 -43.43 54.68
N GLY A 294 59.08 -42.22 54.47
CA GLY A 294 60.43 -41.85 54.90
C GLY A 294 60.54 -41.63 56.41
N GLU A 295 59.69 -40.78 56.97
CA GLU A 295 59.71 -40.43 58.40
C GLU A 295 59.35 -41.62 59.29
N MET A 296 58.37 -42.45 58.91
CA MET A 296 58.00 -43.66 59.67
C MET A 296 59.15 -44.68 59.69
N LYS A 297 59.88 -44.85 58.57
CA LYS A 297 61.10 -45.69 58.55
C LYS A 297 62.18 -45.10 59.44
N VAL A 298 62.46 -43.79 59.32
CA VAL A 298 63.47 -43.10 60.16
C VAL A 298 63.09 -43.11 61.65
N LEU A 299 61.80 -43.11 62.00
CA LEU A 299 61.33 -43.29 63.38
C LEU A 299 61.45 -44.73 63.84
N SER A 300 61.08 -45.73 63.04
CA SER A 300 61.28 -47.15 63.39
C SER A 300 62.76 -47.43 63.63
N ASP A 301 63.63 -47.06 62.68
CA ASP A 301 65.09 -47.12 62.80
C ASP A 301 65.61 -46.48 64.09
N LYS A 302 65.01 -45.37 64.54
CA LYS A 302 65.38 -44.70 65.80
C LYS A 302 64.86 -45.45 67.02
N VAL A 303 63.63 -45.97 66.98
CA VAL A 303 63.04 -46.78 68.06
C VAL A 303 63.82 -48.10 68.22
N ASP A 304 64.20 -48.75 67.14
CA ASP A 304 64.99 -49.98 67.15
C ASP A 304 66.44 -49.72 67.60
N LYS A 305 67.04 -48.59 67.20
CA LYS A 305 68.35 -48.17 67.75
C LYS A 305 68.24 -47.83 69.24
N LEU A 306 67.18 -47.19 69.69
CA LEU A 306 66.94 -46.88 71.11
C LEU A 306 66.61 -48.12 71.94
N SER A 307 65.90 -49.11 71.40
CA SER A 307 65.65 -50.38 72.08
C SER A 307 66.92 -51.21 72.20
N HIS A 308 67.75 -51.28 71.14
CA HIS A 308 69.08 -51.88 71.21
C HIS A 308 70.03 -51.15 72.18
N VAL A 309 69.96 -49.82 72.26
CA VAL A 309 70.71 -49.05 73.28
C VAL A 309 70.17 -49.36 74.67
N LEU A 310 68.85 -49.38 74.91
CA LEU A 310 68.28 -49.66 76.23
C LEU A 310 68.53 -51.10 76.70
N ILE A 311 68.55 -52.07 75.77
CA ILE A 311 68.97 -53.46 76.04
C ILE A 311 70.48 -53.52 76.34
N LYS A 312 71.31 -52.73 75.65
CA LYS A 312 72.73 -52.59 76.01
C LYS A 312 72.92 -51.95 77.38
N GLU A 313 72.26 -50.83 77.68
CA GLU A 313 72.38 -50.14 78.96
C GLU A 313 71.85 -50.98 80.13
N THR A 314 70.77 -51.75 79.96
CA THR A 314 70.32 -52.71 81.00
C THR A 314 71.25 -53.92 81.13
N SER A 315 71.82 -54.43 80.03
CA SER A 315 72.87 -55.45 80.09
C SER A 315 74.16 -54.93 80.72
N VAL A 316 74.51 -53.65 80.48
CA VAL A 316 75.64 -52.95 81.10
C VAL A 316 75.36 -52.69 82.57
N MET A 317 74.15 -52.31 82.96
CA MET A 317 73.74 -52.15 84.37
C MET A 317 73.82 -53.48 85.14
N ASN A 318 73.30 -54.57 84.57
CA ASN A 318 73.39 -55.90 85.20
C ASN A 318 74.84 -56.37 85.31
N ASN A 319 75.63 -56.21 84.24
CA ASN A 319 77.05 -56.51 84.26
C ASN A 319 77.81 -55.56 85.19
N GLN A 320 77.36 -54.31 85.36
CA GLN A 320 77.88 -53.37 86.35
C GLN A 320 77.57 -53.83 87.77
N GLU A 321 76.35 -54.28 88.09
CA GLU A 321 76.03 -54.89 89.38
C GLU A 321 76.87 -56.14 89.67
N GLU A 322 77.07 -57.03 88.68
CA GLU A 322 77.94 -58.20 88.85
C GLU A 322 79.40 -57.78 89.01
N THR A 323 79.89 -56.79 88.26
CA THR A 323 81.22 -56.24 88.49
C THR A 323 81.32 -55.52 89.84
N LEU A 324 80.27 -54.85 90.35
CA LEU A 324 80.26 -54.21 91.66
C LEU A 324 80.37 -55.26 92.77
N LYS A 325 79.62 -56.36 92.68
CA LYS A 325 79.76 -57.53 93.57
C LYS A 325 81.13 -58.24 93.42
N SER A 326 81.78 -58.10 92.26
CA SER A 326 83.14 -58.58 92.02
C SER A 326 84.23 -57.61 92.47
N GLU A 327 83.93 -56.31 92.53
CA GLU A 327 84.76 -55.18 93.00
C GLU A 327 84.61 -54.98 94.51
N GLU A 328 83.54 -55.44 95.16
CA GLU A 328 83.47 -55.57 96.62
C GLU A 328 84.41 -56.68 97.09
N LYS A 329 84.28 -57.88 96.49
CA LYS A 329 85.27 -58.98 96.63
C LYS A 329 86.64 -58.62 96.06
N GLY A 330 86.67 -57.65 95.15
CA GLY A 330 87.85 -57.07 94.54
C GLY A 330 88.54 -56.14 95.53
N ALA A 331 87.80 -55.32 96.26
CA ALA A 331 88.25 -54.43 97.31
C ALA A 331 88.75 -55.21 98.53
N GLU A 332 88.10 -56.31 98.91
CA GLU A 332 88.66 -57.25 99.90
C GLU A 332 90.06 -57.76 99.46
N LYS A 333 90.20 -58.17 98.19
CA LYS A 333 91.49 -58.60 97.61
C LYS A 333 92.46 -57.45 97.34
N ILE A 334 91.98 -56.23 97.11
CA ILE A 334 92.80 -55.05 96.85
C ILE A 334 93.29 -54.45 98.16
N LEU A 335 92.56 -54.61 99.28
CA LEU A 335 93.09 -54.37 100.62
C LEU A 335 94.29 -55.29 100.88
N THR A 336 94.17 -56.61 100.65
CA THR A 336 95.32 -57.53 100.77
C THR A 336 96.42 -57.20 99.75
N ASN A 337 96.08 -56.87 98.50
CA ASN A 337 97.08 -56.52 97.49
C ASN A 337 97.70 -55.13 97.70
N ILE A 338 97.11 -54.21 98.48
CA ILE A 338 97.73 -52.92 98.83
C ILE A 338 98.81 -53.12 99.90
N GLU A 339 98.67 -54.13 100.76
CA GLU A 339 99.73 -54.58 101.67
C GLU A 339 100.91 -55.24 100.91
N ASP A 340 100.66 -55.78 99.71
CA ASP A 340 101.68 -56.24 98.78
C ASP A 340 102.24 -55.13 97.85
N ILE A 341 101.41 -54.26 97.27
CA ILE A 341 101.85 -53.26 96.27
C ILE A 341 102.64 -52.12 96.90
N LYS A 342 102.42 -51.79 98.18
CA LYS A 342 103.31 -50.91 98.95
C LYS A 342 104.77 -51.41 98.99
N ARG A 343 105.00 -52.71 98.74
CA ARG A 343 106.32 -53.34 98.63
C ARG A 343 107.01 -53.09 97.29
N SER A 344 106.25 -52.83 96.22
CA SER A 344 106.73 -52.72 94.83
C SER A 344 106.78 -51.30 94.26
N ILE A 345 106.00 -50.33 94.77
CA ILE A 345 106.10 -48.93 94.32
C ILE A 345 107.52 -48.36 94.52
N LEU A 346 108.23 -48.83 95.56
CA LEU A 346 109.65 -48.55 95.83
C LEU A 346 110.61 -48.91 94.68
N GLU A 347 110.20 -49.71 93.71
CA GLU A 347 111.04 -50.20 92.61
C GLU A 347 111.02 -49.30 91.36
N ARG A 348 110.01 -48.43 91.18
CA ARG A 348 109.71 -47.84 89.85
C ARG A 348 110.08 -46.38 89.59
N ASP A 349 110.31 -45.55 90.61
CA ASP A 349 110.73 -44.14 90.41
C ASP A 349 112.07 -43.99 89.66
N ALA A 350 112.83 -45.07 89.49
CA ALA A 350 114.08 -45.10 88.74
C ALA A 350 113.94 -44.80 87.23
N ALA A 351 112.76 -44.96 86.62
CA ALA A 351 112.64 -45.14 85.16
C ALA A 351 112.36 -43.89 84.31
N VAL A 352 111.82 -42.81 84.87
CA VAL A 352 111.13 -41.74 84.09
C VAL A 352 112.06 -40.81 83.29
N LYS A 353 113.38 -40.81 83.53
CA LYS A 353 114.36 -39.80 83.07
C LYS A 353 114.69 -39.74 81.56
N ASN A 354 113.96 -40.44 80.69
CA ASN A 354 114.47 -40.76 79.34
C ASN A 354 113.84 -39.97 78.15
N VAL A 355 112.82 -39.13 78.35
CA VAL A 355 111.87 -38.77 77.26
C VAL A 355 112.08 -37.37 76.61
N GLU A 356 112.80 -36.43 77.24
CA GLU A 356 112.69 -34.99 76.93
C GLU A 356 113.30 -34.48 75.59
N ASN A 357 113.76 -35.33 74.66
CA ASN A 357 114.78 -34.94 73.67
C ASN A 357 114.36 -34.73 72.19
N GLU A 358 113.16 -35.08 71.72
CA GLU A 358 112.91 -35.31 70.27
C GLU A 358 112.22 -34.17 69.45
N ALA A 359 111.93 -33.00 70.03
CA ALA A 359 110.78 -32.17 69.58
C ALA A 359 111.02 -30.99 68.58
N SER A 360 112.13 -30.90 67.82
CA SER A 360 112.61 -29.58 67.32
C SER A 360 112.43 -29.16 65.83
N ASP A 361 112.37 -30.05 64.82
CA ASP A 361 112.83 -29.71 63.45
C ASP A 361 111.79 -29.16 62.39
N MET A 362 110.51 -29.02 62.74
CA MET A 362 109.40 -29.07 61.76
C MET A 362 109.03 -27.80 60.93
N LYS A 363 109.83 -26.73 60.86
CA LYS A 363 109.30 -25.35 60.62
C LYS A 363 109.48 -24.65 59.25
N ARG A 364 110.05 -25.25 58.18
CA ARG A 364 110.78 -24.45 57.13
C ARG A 364 110.40 -24.63 55.63
N ARG A 365 109.13 -24.76 55.21
CA ARG A 365 108.77 -25.07 53.79
C ARG A 365 107.51 -24.38 53.19
N ALA A 366 107.28 -23.08 53.39
CA ALA A 366 105.93 -22.50 53.20
C ALA A 366 105.74 -21.35 52.18
N GLU A 367 106.76 -20.83 51.49
CA GLU A 367 106.72 -19.44 50.96
C GLU A 367 106.61 -19.25 49.42
N ASP A 368 106.84 -20.27 48.58
CA ASP A 368 107.01 -20.13 47.12
C ASP A 368 105.70 -20.03 46.28
N LEU A 369 104.73 -19.21 46.71
CA LEU A 369 103.40 -19.07 46.08
C LEU A 369 103.26 -17.86 45.12
N THR A 370 102.12 -17.80 44.42
CA THR A 370 101.46 -16.55 43.92
C THR A 370 102.21 -15.64 42.91
N LYS A 371 102.29 -16.01 41.61
CA LYS A 371 102.73 -15.08 40.54
C LYS A 371 102.07 -15.13 39.13
N GLU A 372 101.17 -16.06 38.82
CA GLU A 372 100.96 -16.51 37.42
C GLU A 372 99.61 -16.12 36.73
N LEU A 373 98.87 -15.11 37.19
CA LEU A 373 97.43 -14.96 36.89
C LEU A 373 97.00 -13.91 35.82
N ASP A 374 97.84 -12.95 35.45
CA ASP A 374 97.35 -11.56 35.21
C ASP A 374 97.09 -11.09 33.75
N GLU A 375 97.32 -11.90 32.70
CA GLU A 375 97.59 -11.34 31.35
C GLU A 375 96.48 -11.36 30.26
N LYS A 376 95.36 -12.09 30.40
CA LYS A 376 94.56 -12.51 29.21
C LYS A 376 93.25 -11.77 28.85
N GLU A 377 92.88 -10.69 29.54
CA GLU A 377 91.50 -10.17 29.52
C GLU A 377 91.24 -8.91 28.63
N LYS A 378 91.86 -8.76 27.43
CA LYS A 378 91.89 -7.45 26.72
C LYS A 378 91.50 -7.33 25.24
N GLU A 379 91.20 -8.39 24.47
CA GLU A 379 90.82 -8.23 23.05
C GLU A 379 89.31 -7.93 22.84
N TYR A 380 89.01 -6.64 22.80
CA TYR A 380 87.68 -6.01 22.87
C TYR A 380 87.06 -5.65 21.49
N GLN A 381 85.77 -5.95 21.33
CA GLN A 381 84.68 -5.32 20.53
C GLN A 381 84.98 -4.45 19.26
N GLY A 382 84.28 -4.73 18.14
CA GLY A 382 84.22 -3.92 16.89
C GLY A 382 83.02 -4.27 15.95
N VAL A 383 82.50 -3.35 15.08
CA VAL A 383 81.02 -3.19 14.83
C VAL A 383 80.53 -2.72 13.39
N LEU A 384 79.54 -3.44 12.77
CA LEU A 384 78.34 -3.14 11.86
C LEU A 384 78.23 -2.16 10.58
N ALA A 385 77.56 -2.61 9.45
CA ALA A 385 76.65 -1.96 8.39
C ALA A 385 77.06 -1.39 6.91
N GLY A 386 76.19 -1.40 5.82
CA GLY A 386 76.38 -0.78 4.41
C GLY A 386 75.35 -1.08 3.18
N LYS A 387 75.32 -0.38 1.96
CA LYS A 387 74.41 -0.62 0.70
C LYS A 387 74.43 0.32 -0.63
N SER A 388 73.96 -0.09 -1.88
CA SER A 388 73.18 0.64 -3.04
C SER A 388 73.38 0.31 -4.63
N SER A 389 72.85 1.06 -5.69
CA SER A 389 72.77 0.72 -7.23
C SER A 389 72.40 1.83 -8.36
N ALA A 390 72.54 1.64 -9.74
CA ALA A 390 72.14 2.55 -10.94
C ALA A 390 72.16 2.00 -12.48
N ASN A 391 71.52 2.61 -13.57
CA ASN A 391 71.55 2.26 -15.09
C ASN A 391 70.63 3.09 -16.18
N GLU A 392 70.93 3.31 -17.53
CA GLU A 392 69.96 3.73 -18.71
C GLU A 392 70.43 4.04 -20.25
N LYS A 393 69.49 4.00 -21.29
CA LYS A 393 69.19 4.62 -22.72
C LYS A 393 70.00 4.71 -24.14
N LYS A 394 69.33 5.13 -25.32
CA LYS A 394 69.78 5.37 -26.80
C LYS A 394 68.91 6.42 -27.67
N CYS A 395 69.21 6.67 -28.99
CA CYS A 395 68.68 7.71 -29.98
C CYS A 395 68.20 7.27 -31.46
N LEU A 396 68.27 8.10 -32.56
CA LEU A 396 67.38 8.15 -33.82
C LEU A 396 68.02 8.31 -35.29
N GLU A 397 67.24 8.27 -36.42
CA GLU A 397 67.63 8.07 -37.89
C GLU A 397 66.65 8.68 -39.07
N ASP A 398 66.85 8.48 -40.44
CA ASP A 398 65.91 8.48 -41.69
C ASP A 398 65.69 9.53 -42.92
N GLN A 399 66.28 10.72 -43.13
CA GLN A 399 65.56 11.86 -43.82
C GLN A 399 65.66 12.26 -45.35
N LEU A 400 66.49 11.69 -46.25
CA LEU A 400 66.88 12.42 -47.51
C LEU A 400 65.97 12.27 -48.77
N ARG A 401 65.14 11.24 -48.89
CA ARG A 401 64.62 10.78 -50.20
C ARG A 401 63.52 11.66 -50.82
N ASP A 402 62.75 12.36 -50.00
CA ASP A 402 61.42 12.86 -50.39
C ASP A 402 61.45 14.16 -51.22
N ALA A 403 62.54 14.92 -51.14
CA ALA A 403 62.63 16.28 -51.69
C ALA A 403 62.47 16.38 -53.22
N LYS A 404 62.86 15.34 -53.98
CA LYS A 404 62.88 15.41 -55.46
C LYS A 404 61.52 15.17 -56.13
N ALA A 405 60.52 14.64 -55.42
CA ALA A 405 59.18 14.44 -55.98
C ALA A 405 58.40 15.77 -56.11
N ALA A 406 58.53 16.65 -55.13
CA ALA A 406 57.68 17.83 -54.92
C ALA A 406 57.67 18.89 -56.04
N VAL A 407 58.57 18.81 -57.03
CA VAL A 407 58.64 19.78 -58.14
C VAL A 407 57.60 19.49 -59.22
N GLY A 408 57.37 18.22 -59.58
CA GLY A 408 56.42 17.86 -60.64
C GLY A 408 54.95 18.11 -60.25
N ASP A 409 54.66 18.00 -58.96
CA ASP A 409 53.34 18.24 -58.37
C ASP A 409 52.95 19.74 -58.36
N ALA A 410 53.91 20.65 -58.55
CA ALA A 410 53.66 22.09 -58.56
C ALA A 410 53.06 22.58 -59.90
N GLU A 411 53.67 22.20 -61.03
CA GLU A 411 53.27 22.71 -62.35
C GLU A 411 51.87 22.19 -62.79
N SER A 412 51.57 20.93 -62.45
CA SER A 412 50.28 20.30 -62.74
C SER A 412 49.14 20.98 -61.97
N GLY A 413 49.37 21.40 -60.72
CA GLY A 413 48.40 22.14 -59.90
C GLY A 413 47.99 23.48 -60.50
N LEU A 414 48.92 24.24 -61.08
CA LEU A 414 48.64 25.57 -61.65
C LEU A 414 47.59 25.52 -62.78
N LYS A 415 47.67 24.51 -63.65
CA LYS A 415 46.71 24.32 -64.76
C LYS A 415 45.32 23.89 -64.26
N GLN A 416 45.25 23.18 -63.13
CA GLN A 416 43.97 22.83 -62.48
C GLN A 416 43.34 24.02 -61.74
N LEU A 417 44.14 24.88 -61.10
CA LEU A 417 43.65 26.08 -60.42
C LEU A 417 43.04 27.10 -61.39
N ALA A 418 43.69 27.34 -62.53
CA ALA A 418 43.19 28.27 -63.55
C ALA A 418 41.81 27.88 -64.13
N THR A 419 41.52 26.58 -64.25
CA THR A 419 40.21 26.10 -64.74
C THR A 419 39.13 26.12 -63.65
N LYS A 420 39.48 25.81 -62.39
CA LYS A 420 38.58 26.00 -61.22
C LYS A 420 38.07 27.45 -61.13
N ILE A 421 38.99 28.43 -61.10
CA ILE A 421 38.67 29.87 -60.98
C ILE A 421 37.59 30.29 -62.00
N LYS A 422 37.76 29.91 -63.28
CA LYS A 422 36.83 30.27 -64.36
C LYS A 422 35.44 29.61 -64.20
N HIS A 423 35.36 28.44 -63.57
CA HIS A 423 34.09 27.80 -63.25
C HIS A 423 33.38 28.52 -62.10
N SER A 424 34.09 28.77 -61.00
CA SER A 424 33.57 29.46 -59.82
C SER A 424 33.09 30.89 -60.12
N GLU A 425 33.76 31.64 -61.01
CA GLU A 425 33.28 32.98 -61.43
C GLU A 425 31.93 32.95 -62.17
N LYS A 426 31.68 31.91 -62.96
CA LYS A 426 30.41 31.72 -63.67
C LYS A 426 29.30 31.34 -62.69
N GLU A 427 29.55 30.36 -61.82
CA GLU A 427 28.59 29.93 -60.81
C GLU A 427 28.25 31.08 -59.83
N LEU A 428 29.26 31.82 -59.35
CA LEU A 428 29.08 32.98 -58.49
C LEU A 428 28.09 34.00 -59.07
N LYS A 429 28.21 34.29 -60.37
CA LYS A 429 27.32 35.25 -61.06
C LYS A 429 25.87 34.74 -61.11
N GLU A 430 25.68 33.46 -61.42
CA GLU A 430 24.37 32.82 -61.48
C GLU A 430 23.70 32.80 -60.08
N LYS A 431 24.41 32.33 -59.04
CA LYS A 431 23.89 32.31 -57.66
C LYS A 431 23.58 33.71 -57.14
N LYS A 432 24.40 34.72 -57.44
CA LYS A 432 24.13 36.12 -57.05
C LYS A 432 22.85 36.67 -57.65
N THR A 433 22.54 36.36 -58.92
CA THR A 433 21.26 36.79 -59.51
C THR A 433 20.05 36.13 -58.84
N LEU A 434 20.17 34.85 -58.48
CA LEU A 434 19.11 34.11 -57.79
C LEU A 434 18.89 34.65 -56.35
N LEU A 435 19.97 34.96 -55.63
CA LEU A 435 19.93 35.57 -54.30
C LEU A 435 19.14 36.89 -54.31
N VAL A 436 19.41 37.80 -55.26
CA VAL A 436 18.70 39.09 -55.36
C VAL A 436 17.19 38.88 -55.55
N SER A 437 16.78 37.91 -56.37
CA SER A 437 15.35 37.61 -56.59
C SER A 437 14.60 37.08 -55.36
N LYS A 438 15.32 36.63 -54.33
CA LYS A 438 14.77 36.08 -53.07
C LYS A 438 14.90 37.03 -51.88
N ARG A 439 15.33 38.28 -52.11
CA ARG A 439 15.63 39.26 -51.05
C ARG A 439 14.39 39.70 -50.26
N ASP A 440 13.26 39.92 -50.93
CA ASP A 440 12.06 40.47 -50.29
C ASP A 440 11.37 39.44 -49.36
N GLU A 441 11.42 38.16 -49.73
CA GLU A 441 11.00 37.03 -48.87
C GLU A 441 11.82 36.98 -47.57
N ALA A 442 13.13 37.29 -47.64
CA ALA A 442 13.99 37.36 -46.46
C ALA A 442 13.71 38.59 -45.58
N ILE A 443 13.47 39.76 -46.18
CA ILE A 443 13.12 40.99 -45.43
C ILE A 443 11.79 40.83 -44.68
N ALA A 444 10.79 40.19 -45.29
CA ALA A 444 9.53 39.88 -44.63
C ALA A 444 9.75 38.98 -43.39
N ALA A 445 10.54 37.90 -43.54
CA ALA A 445 10.83 36.98 -42.45
C ALA A 445 11.70 37.62 -41.34
N GLU A 446 12.66 38.47 -41.67
CA GLU A 446 13.47 39.19 -40.69
C GLU A 446 12.63 40.17 -39.84
N ASN A 447 11.61 40.80 -40.44
CA ASN A 447 10.68 41.65 -39.71
C ASN A 447 9.74 40.87 -38.78
N GLU A 448 9.29 39.68 -39.18
CA GLU A 448 8.52 38.78 -38.30
C GLU A 448 9.38 38.21 -37.16
N LEU A 449 10.67 37.96 -37.41
CA LEU A 449 11.62 37.60 -36.35
C LEU A 449 11.74 38.74 -35.32
N LYS A 450 11.81 39.99 -35.77
CA LYS A 450 11.89 41.20 -34.90
C LYS A 450 10.60 41.50 -34.12
N THR A 451 9.43 41.04 -34.55
CA THR A 451 8.22 41.12 -33.72
C THR A 451 8.20 39.99 -32.69
N ARG A 452 8.51 38.75 -33.09
CA ARG A 452 8.60 37.59 -32.19
C ARG A 452 9.65 37.77 -31.08
N THR A 453 10.77 38.46 -31.31
CA THR A 453 11.72 38.81 -30.23
C THR A 453 11.15 39.82 -29.24
N LYS A 454 10.44 40.85 -29.71
CA LYS A 454 9.83 41.88 -28.84
C LYS A 454 8.72 41.32 -27.94
N ASP A 455 7.93 40.37 -28.45
CA ASP A 455 6.96 39.61 -27.65
C ASP A 455 7.65 38.93 -26.45
N LEU A 456 8.79 38.27 -26.69
CA LEU A 456 9.57 37.59 -25.65
C LEU A 456 10.20 38.56 -24.65
N GLU A 457 10.70 39.71 -25.11
CA GLU A 457 11.22 40.77 -24.22
C GLU A 457 10.11 41.32 -23.31
N GLY A 458 8.90 41.54 -23.83
CA GLY A 458 7.73 41.96 -23.06
C GLY A 458 7.29 40.94 -22.01
N ILE A 459 7.28 39.64 -22.36
CA ILE A 459 6.98 38.56 -21.40
C ILE A 459 8.08 38.46 -20.33
N LYS A 460 9.37 38.57 -20.73
CA LYS A 460 10.51 38.53 -19.81
C LYS A 460 10.50 39.71 -18.82
N ALA A 461 10.19 40.92 -19.28
CA ALA A 461 9.99 42.07 -18.41
C ALA A 461 8.79 41.87 -17.47
N SER A 462 7.71 41.24 -17.96
CA SER A 462 6.53 40.92 -17.15
C SER A 462 6.87 39.91 -16.04
N MET A 463 7.67 38.86 -16.31
CA MET A 463 8.16 37.94 -15.29
C MET A 463 9.00 38.65 -14.24
N GLY A 464 10.00 39.45 -14.66
CA GLY A 464 10.86 40.20 -13.75
C GLY A 464 10.16 41.29 -12.92
N SER A 465 8.91 41.65 -13.26
CA SER A 465 8.07 42.55 -12.45
C SER A 465 7.35 41.86 -11.28
N ILE A 466 7.33 40.53 -11.25
CA ILE A 466 6.76 39.75 -10.14
C ILE A 466 7.84 39.55 -9.09
N ASN A 467 7.58 40.02 -7.87
CA ASN A 467 8.46 39.80 -6.71
C ASN A 467 8.29 38.35 -6.17
N TYR A 468 8.74 37.38 -6.97
CA TYR A 468 8.72 35.94 -6.69
C TYR A 468 10.01 35.33 -7.25
N ASP A 469 10.67 34.50 -6.46
CA ASP A 469 11.97 33.90 -6.77
C ASP A 469 11.85 32.38 -6.87
N GLU A 470 12.55 31.77 -7.84
CA GLU A 470 12.44 30.34 -8.14
C GLU A 470 13.19 29.51 -7.09
N GLY A 471 12.44 29.05 -6.08
CA GLY A 471 12.94 28.21 -4.99
C GLY A 471 12.36 28.58 -3.62
N GLN A 472 11.89 29.83 -3.42
CA GLN A 472 11.32 30.25 -2.14
C GLN A 472 10.10 29.41 -1.73
N MET A 473 9.24 29.07 -2.70
CA MET A 473 8.07 28.23 -2.46
C MET A 473 8.46 26.75 -2.22
N GLU A 474 9.53 26.25 -2.86
CA GLU A 474 10.04 24.89 -2.59
C GLU A 474 10.67 24.79 -1.19
N ALA A 475 11.42 25.82 -0.77
CA ALA A 475 11.93 25.94 0.58
C ALA A 475 10.81 25.94 1.62
N LEU A 476 9.78 26.78 1.47
CA LEU A 476 8.65 26.82 2.40
C LEU A 476 7.81 25.53 2.38
N GLN A 477 7.69 24.82 1.24
CA GLN A 477 7.08 23.48 1.22
C GLN A 477 7.93 22.44 1.96
N LYS A 478 9.26 22.51 1.84
CA LYS A 478 10.19 21.65 2.57
C LYS A 478 10.13 21.93 4.08
N ASP A 479 10.16 23.18 4.49
CA ASP A 479 10.06 23.59 5.91
C ASP A 479 8.70 23.19 6.50
N ARG A 480 7.60 23.40 5.74
CA ARG A 480 6.26 22.88 6.10
C ARG A 480 6.27 21.36 6.28
N SER A 481 6.96 20.61 5.43
CA SER A 481 7.03 19.15 5.54
C SER A 481 7.82 18.69 6.77
N ALA A 482 8.92 19.37 7.10
CA ALA A 482 9.74 19.09 8.28
C ALA A 482 8.98 19.43 9.58
N GLU A 483 8.33 20.59 9.64
CA GLU A 483 7.48 20.99 10.77
C GLU A 483 6.28 20.03 10.96
N LEU A 484 5.64 19.58 9.88
CA LEU A 484 4.60 18.54 9.96
C LEU A 484 5.12 17.20 10.49
N GLU A 485 6.32 16.77 10.10
CA GLU A 485 6.94 15.54 10.61
C GLU A 485 7.28 15.65 12.11
N ILE A 486 7.78 16.81 12.55
CA ILE A 486 8.04 17.09 13.97
C ILE A 486 6.72 17.13 14.77
N ILE A 487 5.69 17.82 14.26
CA ILE A 487 4.36 17.87 14.86
C ILE A 487 3.74 16.47 14.97
N GLN A 488 3.92 15.60 13.98
CA GLN A 488 3.43 14.23 14.04
C GLN A 488 4.19 13.40 15.09
N LYS A 489 5.53 13.48 15.14
CA LYS A 489 6.35 12.83 16.18
C LYS A 489 5.99 13.31 17.59
N LEU A 490 5.74 14.60 17.77
CA LEU A 490 5.28 15.18 19.04
C LEU A 490 3.86 14.74 19.40
N LYS A 491 2.92 14.72 18.45
CA LYS A 491 1.55 14.20 18.66
C LYS A 491 1.53 12.73 19.03
N ASP A 492 2.38 11.92 18.42
CA ASP A 492 2.52 10.50 18.76
C ASP A 492 3.21 10.31 20.12
N ARG A 493 4.23 11.13 20.48
CA ARG A 493 4.81 11.15 21.83
C ARG A 493 3.78 11.53 22.90
N VAL A 494 3.01 12.60 22.67
CA VAL A 494 1.93 13.03 23.59
C VAL A 494 0.85 11.96 23.70
N ARG A 495 0.46 11.29 22.60
CA ARG A 495 -0.52 10.19 22.64
C ARG A 495 -0.01 9.01 23.46
N ASN A 496 1.26 8.62 23.29
CA ASN A 496 1.87 7.51 24.01
C ASN A 496 1.95 7.80 25.52
N LEU A 497 2.51 8.97 25.90
CA LEU A 497 2.57 9.40 27.30
C LEU A 497 1.16 9.52 27.93
N SER A 498 0.19 10.08 27.20
CA SER A 498 -1.20 10.19 27.65
C SER A 498 -1.88 8.83 27.84
N GLY A 499 -1.58 7.86 26.98
CA GLY A 499 -2.05 6.47 27.10
C GLY A 499 -1.51 5.76 28.33
N GLU A 500 -0.24 5.96 28.67
CA GLU A 500 0.36 5.45 29.91
C GLU A 500 -0.19 6.14 31.18
N LEU A 501 -0.69 7.38 31.04
CA LEU A 501 -1.21 8.22 32.11
C LEU A 501 -2.75 8.19 32.23
N ALA A 502 -3.39 7.13 31.73
CA ALA A 502 -4.85 6.98 31.74
C ALA A 502 -5.50 7.10 33.14
N ASN A 503 -4.76 6.80 34.21
CA ASN A 503 -5.18 6.97 35.60
C ASN A 503 -5.26 8.44 36.07
N VAL A 504 -4.74 9.39 35.30
CA VAL A 504 -4.79 10.84 35.57
C VAL A 504 -5.88 11.53 34.72
N HIS A 505 -6.53 10.82 33.80
CA HIS A 505 -7.58 11.36 32.95
C HIS A 505 -8.96 11.31 33.64
N PHE A 506 -9.46 12.46 34.10
CA PHE A 506 -10.83 12.56 34.61
C PHE A 506 -11.84 12.73 33.46
N SER A 507 -12.54 11.64 33.15
CA SER A 507 -13.66 11.63 32.20
C SER A 507 -14.99 11.67 32.96
N TYR A 508 -15.88 12.56 32.54
CA TYR A 508 -17.23 12.73 33.09
C TYR A 508 -18.20 13.12 31.97
N ARG A 509 -19.49 12.85 32.18
CA ARG A 509 -20.59 13.35 31.37
C ARG A 509 -21.05 14.70 31.91
N ASP A 510 -21.37 15.67 31.05
CA ASP A 510 -21.91 16.96 31.48
C ASP A 510 -23.21 16.73 32.30
N PRO A 511 -23.26 17.15 33.58
CA PRO A 511 -24.37 16.79 34.49
C PRO A 511 -25.68 17.53 34.18
N GLU A 512 -25.60 18.63 33.42
CA GLU A 512 -26.69 19.52 33.03
C GLU A 512 -26.47 20.03 31.60
N ARG A 513 -27.55 20.46 30.91
CA ARG A 513 -27.43 21.09 29.58
C ARG A 513 -26.76 22.46 29.73
N ASN A 514 -25.76 22.72 28.89
CA ASN A 514 -24.90 23.92 28.95
C ASN A 514 -24.06 24.02 30.24
N PHE A 515 -23.67 22.89 30.84
CA PHE A 515 -22.72 22.87 31.95
C PHE A 515 -21.37 23.51 31.55
N ASP A 516 -20.92 24.48 32.35
CA ASP A 516 -19.64 25.15 32.16
C ASP A 516 -18.49 24.28 32.69
N ARG A 517 -17.73 23.69 31.75
CA ARG A 517 -16.59 22.82 32.05
C ARG A 517 -15.42 23.55 32.71
N SER A 518 -15.32 24.88 32.64
CA SER A 518 -14.22 25.65 33.25
C SER A 518 -14.22 25.59 34.78
N LYS A 519 -15.38 25.24 35.37
CA LYS A 519 -15.58 24.98 36.80
C LYS A 519 -14.86 23.71 37.28
N VAL A 520 -14.55 22.79 36.37
CA VAL A 520 -13.77 21.57 36.65
C VAL A 520 -12.32 21.84 36.26
N LYS A 521 -11.50 22.23 37.24
CA LYS A 521 -10.08 22.53 37.03
C LYS A 521 -9.28 21.26 36.70
N GLY A 522 -9.72 20.09 37.18
CA GLY A 522 -9.17 18.78 36.80
C GLY A 522 -8.39 18.09 37.90
N VAL A 523 -7.65 17.03 37.56
CA VAL A 523 -6.92 16.19 38.53
C VAL A 523 -5.68 16.93 39.07
N VAL A 524 -5.46 16.89 40.39
CA VAL A 524 -4.34 17.57 41.06
C VAL A 524 -3.00 17.29 40.38
N ALA A 525 -2.73 16.03 40.01
CA ALA A 525 -1.49 15.63 39.34
C ALA A 525 -1.21 16.35 38.00
N ARG A 526 -2.24 16.83 37.27
CA ARG A 526 -2.06 17.62 36.03
C ARG A 526 -2.00 19.13 36.29
N LEU A 527 -2.46 19.58 37.46
CA LEU A 527 -2.49 20.99 37.88
C LEU A 527 -1.18 21.47 38.53
N ILE A 528 -0.23 20.55 38.74
CA ILE A 528 1.07 20.81 39.36
C ILE A 528 2.20 20.60 38.35
N ARG A 529 3.29 21.34 38.52
CA ARG A 529 4.58 21.16 37.84
C ARG A 529 5.69 20.97 38.87
N ILE A 530 6.64 20.09 38.61
CA ILE A 530 7.77 19.85 39.52
C ILE A 530 8.86 20.89 39.24
N LYS A 531 9.50 21.45 40.28
CA LYS A 531 10.68 22.31 40.10
C LYS A 531 11.97 21.51 39.87
N ASP A 532 12.09 20.34 40.48
CA ASP A 532 13.22 19.42 40.31
C ASP A 532 12.74 17.96 40.21
N SER A 533 13.09 17.29 39.12
CA SER A 533 12.77 15.88 38.85
C SER A 533 13.40 14.91 39.86
N SER A 534 14.45 15.30 40.60
CA SER A 534 14.99 14.48 41.69
C SER A 534 13.94 14.22 42.79
N THR A 535 13.10 15.23 43.07
CA THR A 535 12.11 15.22 44.16
C THR A 535 10.82 14.48 43.83
N ALA A 536 10.63 14.05 42.57
CA ALA A 536 9.37 13.47 42.07
C ALA A 536 8.86 12.28 42.91
N THR A 537 9.77 11.37 43.33
CA THR A 537 9.43 10.21 44.16
C THR A 537 8.90 10.62 45.54
N ALA A 538 9.56 11.59 46.18
CA ALA A 538 9.12 12.11 47.47
C ALA A 538 7.77 12.82 47.38
N LEU A 539 7.53 13.58 46.31
CA LEU A 539 6.25 14.26 46.07
C LEU A 539 5.11 13.29 45.76
N GLU A 540 5.37 12.21 45.01
CA GLU A 540 4.39 11.12 44.81
C GLU A 540 3.99 10.44 46.12
N VAL A 541 4.96 10.19 47.00
CA VAL A 541 4.70 9.56 48.31
C VAL A 541 4.03 10.53 49.29
N ALA A 542 4.45 11.80 49.32
CA ALA A 542 3.90 12.84 50.19
C ALA A 542 2.42 13.15 49.91
N ALA A 543 2.02 13.13 48.64
CA ALA A 543 0.62 13.31 48.23
C ALA A 543 -0.17 11.99 48.20
N GLY A 544 0.48 10.88 47.83
CA GLY A 544 -0.12 9.56 47.71
C GLY A 544 -1.39 9.56 46.85
N GLY A 545 -2.45 8.93 47.36
CA GLY A 545 -3.76 8.87 46.68
C GLY A 545 -4.39 10.25 46.41
N ARG A 546 -3.97 11.32 47.10
CA ARG A 546 -4.52 12.67 46.91
C ARG A 546 -4.17 13.28 45.53
N LEU A 547 -3.15 12.76 44.85
CA LEU A 547 -2.79 13.17 43.48
C LEU A 547 -3.93 12.96 42.47
N PHE A 548 -4.76 11.93 42.68
CA PHE A 548 -5.86 11.56 41.80
C PHE A 548 -7.18 12.28 42.14
N ASN A 549 -7.17 13.18 43.12
CA ASN A 549 -8.34 13.98 43.46
C ASN A 549 -8.63 15.02 42.37
N VAL A 550 -9.91 15.28 42.11
CA VAL A 550 -10.36 16.28 41.13
C VAL A 550 -10.68 17.60 41.81
N VAL A 551 -10.12 18.70 41.32
CA VAL A 551 -10.35 20.05 41.81
C VAL A 551 -11.52 20.68 41.04
N VAL A 552 -12.47 21.23 41.80
CA VAL A 552 -13.64 21.98 41.27
C VAL A 552 -13.80 23.30 42.02
N ASP A 553 -14.49 24.26 41.39
CA ASP A 553 -14.80 25.56 41.98
C ASP A 553 -15.56 25.48 43.32
N THR A 554 -16.57 24.62 43.40
CA THR A 554 -17.58 24.63 44.46
C THR A 554 -18.05 23.24 44.89
N GLU A 555 -18.57 23.14 46.11
CA GLU A 555 -19.25 21.92 46.59
C GLU A 555 -20.47 21.54 45.72
N GLU A 556 -21.12 22.51 45.08
CA GLU A 556 -22.33 22.29 44.28
C GLU A 556 -22.01 21.61 42.94
N THR A 557 -20.98 22.06 42.23
CA THR A 557 -20.50 21.35 41.02
C THR A 557 -19.95 19.97 41.36
N GLY A 558 -19.25 19.83 42.49
CA GLY A 558 -18.85 18.54 43.03
C GLY A 558 -20.04 17.58 43.25
N LYS A 559 -21.15 18.08 43.82
CA LYS A 559 -22.40 17.31 44.00
C LYS A 559 -23.09 16.98 42.66
N GLN A 560 -23.13 17.91 41.71
CA GLN A 560 -23.69 17.68 40.38
C GLN A 560 -22.92 16.56 39.65
N LEU A 561 -21.58 16.60 39.67
CA LEU A 561 -20.72 15.60 39.03
C LEU A 561 -20.83 14.23 39.70
N LEU A 562 -20.88 14.16 41.04
CA LEU A 562 -21.03 12.89 41.77
C LEU A 562 -22.41 12.23 41.58
N LYS A 563 -23.46 13.00 41.27
CA LYS A 563 -24.81 12.48 41.02
C LYS A 563 -25.10 12.17 39.55
N ASN A 564 -24.76 13.09 38.65
CA ASN A 564 -25.20 13.08 37.26
C ASN A 564 -24.04 12.86 36.26
N GLY A 565 -22.78 12.84 36.72
CA GLY A 565 -21.58 12.84 35.87
C GLY A 565 -21.19 11.50 35.26
N ASP A 566 -21.95 10.42 35.48
CA ASP A 566 -21.72 9.07 34.92
C ASP A 566 -20.29 8.53 35.18
N LEU A 567 -19.84 8.68 36.43
CA LEU A 567 -18.45 8.42 36.83
C LEU A 567 -18.16 6.91 36.91
N ARG A 568 -17.27 6.43 36.03
CA ARG A 568 -16.91 5.01 35.90
C ARG A 568 -16.00 4.46 37.00
N SER A 569 -15.54 5.30 37.93
CA SER A 569 -14.61 4.93 38.99
C SER A 569 -14.87 5.76 40.27
N ARG A 570 -14.34 5.30 41.40
CA ARG A 570 -14.45 6.01 42.68
C ARG A 570 -13.50 7.22 42.70
N VAL A 571 -14.05 8.40 42.44
CA VAL A 571 -13.32 9.68 42.44
C VAL A 571 -13.52 10.43 43.76
N THR A 572 -12.47 11.11 44.23
CA THR A 572 -12.55 12.07 45.35
C THR A 572 -12.46 13.48 44.79
N ILE A 573 -13.39 14.37 45.18
CA ILE A 573 -13.46 15.75 44.67
C ILE A 573 -13.06 16.74 45.79
N ILE A 574 -12.24 17.73 45.44
CA ILE A 574 -11.83 18.86 46.28
C ILE A 574 -12.55 20.13 45.80
N PRO A 575 -13.58 20.61 46.54
CA PRO A 575 -14.22 21.89 46.25
C PRO A 575 -13.40 23.06 46.83
N LEU A 576 -12.91 23.94 45.98
CA LEU A 576 -12.06 25.08 46.37
C LEU A 576 -12.75 26.02 47.37
N ASN A 577 -14.08 26.17 47.30
CA ASN A 577 -14.86 27.01 48.21
C ASN A 577 -15.05 26.46 49.64
N LYS A 578 -14.71 25.20 49.91
CA LYS A 578 -14.91 24.55 51.23
C LYS A 578 -13.71 23.78 51.77
N ILE A 579 -12.64 23.62 51.01
CA ILE A 579 -11.46 22.88 51.46
C ILE A 579 -10.73 23.63 52.59
N GLN A 580 -10.63 23.03 53.77
CA GLN A 580 -9.82 23.57 54.87
C GLN A 580 -8.35 23.20 54.65
N THR A 581 -7.49 24.20 54.50
CA THR A 581 -6.06 24.03 54.29
C THR A 581 -5.29 24.08 55.60
N TYR A 582 -4.61 22.98 55.95
CA TYR A 582 -3.57 23.02 56.97
C TYR A 582 -2.21 23.23 56.30
N MET A 583 -1.51 24.29 56.71
CA MET A 583 -0.09 24.49 56.40
C MET A 583 0.71 24.44 57.71
N ILE A 584 1.88 23.80 57.67
CA ILE A 584 2.82 23.81 58.81
C ILE A 584 3.28 25.26 59.07
N PRO A 585 3.06 25.84 60.28
CA PRO A 585 3.40 27.23 60.54
C PRO A 585 4.90 27.53 60.38
N ASP A 586 5.26 28.73 59.90
CA ASP A 586 6.64 29.13 59.62
C ASP A 586 7.57 28.96 60.84
N ARG A 587 7.06 29.16 62.06
CA ARG A 587 7.81 28.89 63.31
C ARG A 587 8.28 27.43 63.39
N VAL A 588 7.46 26.48 62.96
CA VAL A 588 7.79 25.04 62.94
C VAL A 588 8.75 24.73 61.78
N GLN A 589 8.55 25.33 60.61
CA GLN A 589 9.48 25.20 59.47
C GLN A 589 10.89 25.71 59.83
N GLN A 590 10.98 26.86 60.53
CA GLN A 590 12.25 27.41 61.02
C GLN A 590 12.90 26.50 62.08
N THR A 591 12.13 25.89 62.98
CA THR A 591 12.66 24.89 63.94
C THR A 591 13.22 23.67 63.21
N ALA A 592 12.53 23.15 62.20
CA ALA A 592 13.01 22.02 61.40
C ALA A 592 14.31 22.34 60.63
N ARG A 593 14.37 23.51 59.96
CA ARG A 593 15.58 23.98 59.26
C ARG A 593 16.76 24.25 60.20
N ARG A 594 16.51 24.63 61.46
CA ARG A 594 17.55 24.80 62.50
C ARG A 594 18.05 23.47 63.07
N LEU A 595 17.19 22.45 63.15
CA LEU A 595 17.52 21.15 63.72
C LEU A 595 18.45 20.35 62.79
N VAL A 596 18.11 20.29 61.50
CA VAL A 596 18.71 19.35 60.53
C VAL A 596 19.49 20.07 59.41
N GLY A 597 19.42 21.40 59.36
CA GLY A 597 20.02 22.24 58.32
C GLY A 597 19.05 22.55 57.17
N PRO A 598 19.19 23.72 56.51
CA PRO A 598 18.25 24.19 55.49
C PRO A 598 18.24 23.31 54.23
N ASP A 599 19.40 22.82 53.80
CA ASP A 599 19.56 22.02 52.57
C ASP A 599 19.08 20.57 52.73
N ASN A 600 18.65 20.18 53.94
CA ASN A 600 18.21 18.84 54.29
C ASN A 600 16.69 18.74 54.50
N VAL A 601 15.97 19.85 54.67
CA VAL A 601 14.52 19.88 54.96
C VAL A 601 13.82 21.03 54.22
N THR A 602 12.96 20.67 53.27
CA THR A 602 12.09 21.61 52.52
C THR A 602 10.61 21.25 52.70
N LEU A 603 9.71 22.22 52.61
CA LEU A 603 8.27 21.94 52.63
C LEU A 603 7.86 21.41 51.25
N ALA A 604 7.06 20.34 51.19
CA ALA A 604 6.68 19.74 49.90
C ALA A 604 5.98 20.74 48.95
N LEU A 605 5.26 21.72 49.51
CA LEU A 605 4.63 22.82 48.78
C LEU A 605 5.64 23.76 48.08
N GLU A 606 6.85 23.93 48.62
CA GLU A 606 7.89 24.79 48.03
C GLU A 606 8.51 24.19 46.76
N LEU A 607 8.51 22.86 46.64
CA LEU A 607 9.10 22.11 45.52
C LEU A 607 8.19 22.03 44.28
N VAL A 608 6.94 22.49 44.41
CA VAL A 608 5.90 22.42 43.39
C VAL A 608 5.59 23.81 42.84
N GLY A 609 5.35 23.91 41.53
CA GLY A 609 4.76 25.07 40.86
C GLY A 609 3.29 24.80 40.51
N TYR A 610 2.42 25.78 40.70
CA TYR A 610 0.98 25.67 40.49
C TYR A 610 0.36 27.04 40.20
N GLY A 611 -0.82 27.07 39.55
CA GLY A 611 -1.58 28.31 39.32
C GLY A 611 -2.27 28.81 40.59
N GLU A 612 -2.41 30.12 40.76
CA GLU A 612 -2.95 30.70 42.00
C GLU A 612 -4.40 30.26 42.29
N GLU A 613 -5.23 30.04 41.26
CA GLU A 613 -6.60 29.52 41.41
C GLU A 613 -6.69 28.21 42.21
N VAL A 614 -5.66 27.34 42.11
CA VAL A 614 -5.65 26.00 42.73
C VAL A 614 -4.81 25.93 44.00
N LYS A 615 -4.30 27.07 44.48
CA LYS A 615 -3.46 27.22 45.69
C LYS A 615 -4.01 26.47 46.90
N ASN A 616 -5.33 26.56 47.15
CA ASN A 616 -5.97 25.88 48.27
C ASN A 616 -5.97 24.35 48.13
N ALA A 617 -6.19 23.82 46.92
CA ALA A 617 -6.14 22.38 46.68
C ALA A 617 -4.70 21.84 46.80
N VAL A 618 -3.71 22.54 46.25
CA VAL A 618 -2.29 22.12 46.35
C VAL A 618 -1.79 22.23 47.81
N ALA A 619 -2.20 23.27 48.54
CA ALA A 619 -1.93 23.41 49.97
C ALA A 619 -2.53 22.27 50.81
N PHE A 620 -3.77 21.85 50.54
CA PHE A 620 -4.37 20.69 51.22
C PHE A 620 -3.62 19.37 50.95
N VAL A 621 -2.99 19.23 49.78
CA VAL A 621 -2.24 18.02 49.41
C VAL A 621 -0.82 18.02 49.98
N PHE A 622 -0.07 19.12 49.86
CA PHE A 622 1.37 19.19 50.16
C PHE A 622 1.75 20.06 51.38
N GLY A 623 0.82 20.84 51.95
CA GLY A 623 1.10 21.77 53.06
C GLY A 623 1.37 21.13 54.42
N SER A 624 1.11 19.82 54.56
CA SER A 624 1.25 19.04 55.79
C SER A 624 2.52 18.19 55.87
N THR A 625 3.44 18.28 54.91
CA THR A 625 4.51 17.29 54.73
C THR A 625 5.85 17.94 54.38
N PHE A 626 6.92 17.56 55.08
CA PHE A 626 8.29 17.92 54.74
C PHE A 626 8.93 16.88 53.80
N VAL A 627 9.74 17.34 52.85
CA VAL A 627 10.67 16.50 52.09
C VAL A 627 12.06 16.65 52.70
N CYS A 628 12.66 15.51 53.05
CA CYS A 628 13.94 15.42 53.73
C CYS A 628 14.96 14.68 52.85
N ARG A 629 16.23 15.07 52.94
CA ARG A 629 17.28 14.51 52.07
C ARG A 629 17.65 13.07 52.44
N ASN A 630 17.82 12.81 53.73
CA ASN A 630 18.31 11.54 54.29
C ASN A 630 17.29 10.91 55.25
N MET A 631 17.48 9.63 55.61
CA MET A 631 16.62 8.90 56.56
C MET A 631 16.67 9.49 57.97
N ASP A 632 17.85 9.84 58.48
CA ASP A 632 18.02 10.44 59.81
C ASP A 632 17.37 11.82 59.90
N ALA A 633 17.50 12.62 58.83
CA ALA A 633 16.83 13.91 58.69
C ALA A 633 15.30 13.79 58.81
N ALA A 634 14.70 12.80 58.14
CA ALA A 634 13.26 12.52 58.25
C ALA A 634 12.88 12.04 59.68
N LYS A 635 13.66 11.11 60.25
CA LYS A 635 13.46 10.59 61.60
C LYS A 635 13.46 11.68 62.68
N GLU A 636 14.39 12.62 62.62
CA GLU A 636 14.47 13.74 63.57
C GLU A 636 13.31 14.73 63.39
N VAL A 637 12.94 15.06 62.15
CA VAL A 637 11.80 15.96 61.86
C VAL A 637 10.46 15.36 62.32
N ALA A 638 10.21 14.07 62.05
CA ALA A 638 8.95 13.42 62.38
C ALA A 638 8.73 13.20 63.88
N PHE A 639 9.78 12.80 64.61
CA PHE A 639 9.67 12.42 66.03
C PHE A 639 10.01 13.54 67.02
N ASN A 640 10.50 14.70 66.56
CA ASN A 640 10.67 15.85 67.44
C ASN A 640 9.32 16.41 67.90
N ARG A 641 9.09 16.38 69.22
CA ARG A 641 7.85 16.83 69.89
C ARG A 641 7.44 18.28 69.59
N GLN A 642 8.36 19.15 69.16
CA GLN A 642 8.05 20.53 68.75
C GLN A 642 7.62 20.65 67.27
N ILE A 643 7.92 19.65 66.44
CA ILE A 643 7.67 19.66 65.00
C ILE A 643 6.48 18.76 64.65
N SER A 644 6.49 17.51 65.14
CA SER A 644 5.39 16.53 65.04
C SER A 644 4.66 16.55 63.69
N SER A 645 5.42 16.57 62.59
CA SER A 645 4.91 16.70 61.22
C SER A 645 5.44 15.56 60.35
N THR A 646 4.64 15.06 59.40
CA THR A 646 5.06 13.98 58.50
C THR A 646 6.23 14.41 57.63
N SER A 647 7.23 13.54 57.50
CA SER A 647 8.37 13.76 56.61
C SER A 647 8.59 12.58 55.66
N VAL A 648 9.04 12.86 54.45
CA VAL A 648 9.29 11.88 53.39
C VAL A 648 10.73 12.03 52.87
N THR A 649 11.47 10.93 52.72
CA THR A 649 12.82 10.95 52.15
C THR A 649 12.78 11.14 50.62
N LEU A 650 13.87 11.63 50.01
CA LEU A 650 14.02 11.63 48.53
C LEU A 650 13.84 10.23 47.91
N GLU A 651 14.21 9.19 48.67
CA GLU A 651 14.04 7.78 48.30
C GLU A 651 12.56 7.34 48.21
N GLY A 652 11.68 7.96 48.99
CA GLY A 652 10.24 7.64 49.07
C GLY A 652 9.78 6.98 50.38
N ASP A 653 10.58 7.02 51.45
CA ASP A 653 10.22 6.48 52.77
C ASP A 653 9.45 7.52 53.58
N THR A 654 8.35 7.11 54.20
CA THR A 654 7.47 7.98 55.01
C THR A 654 7.70 7.75 56.50
N TYR A 655 7.88 8.84 57.23
CA TYR A 655 7.97 8.89 58.68
C TYR A 655 6.81 9.73 59.22
N GLN A 656 5.88 9.11 59.95
CA GLN A 656 4.74 9.80 60.56
C GLN A 656 4.99 10.04 62.06
N PRO A 657 4.52 11.18 62.63
CA PRO A 657 4.60 11.47 64.07
C PRO A 657 3.89 10.45 64.97
N SER A 658 2.99 9.65 64.40
CA SER A 658 2.30 8.52 65.03
C SER A 658 3.19 7.30 65.28
N GLY A 659 4.46 7.31 64.86
CA GLY A 659 5.35 6.14 64.89
C GLY A 659 5.22 5.23 63.68
N LEU A 660 4.31 5.51 62.74
CA LEU A 660 4.18 4.73 61.51
C LEU A 660 5.32 5.05 60.54
N LEU A 661 6.06 4.00 60.18
CA LEU A 661 7.11 4.01 59.16
C LEU A 661 6.62 3.26 57.92
N THR A 662 6.98 3.72 56.72
CA THR A 662 6.62 3.04 55.46
C THR A 662 7.71 3.24 54.43
N GLY A 663 8.39 2.15 54.06
CA GLY A 663 9.39 2.06 53.00
C GLY A 663 9.32 0.69 52.33
N GLY A 664 9.97 0.51 51.18
CA GLY A 664 9.93 -0.75 50.43
C GLY A 664 10.34 -0.63 48.96
N SER A 665 10.25 -1.74 48.22
CA SER A 665 10.66 -1.80 46.81
C SER A 665 9.78 -0.92 45.90
N LYS A 666 10.44 -0.23 44.95
CA LYS A 666 9.84 0.85 44.15
C LYS A 666 9.03 0.30 42.96
N GLY A 667 7.91 -0.36 43.25
CA GLY A 667 6.94 -0.83 42.27
C GLY A 667 6.24 0.33 41.54
N GLY A 668 6.91 0.92 40.55
CA GLY A 668 6.39 1.99 39.68
C GLY A 668 6.27 3.39 40.29
N ARG A 669 6.41 3.53 41.62
CA ARG A 669 6.32 4.82 42.33
C ARG A 669 7.52 5.73 42.02
N GLY A 670 7.25 7.01 41.78
CA GLY A 670 8.21 8.03 41.34
C GLY A 670 8.28 8.24 39.82
N ASN A 671 7.45 7.54 39.05
CA ASN A 671 7.42 7.59 37.58
C ASN A 671 6.21 8.34 37.02
N LEU A 672 5.17 8.60 37.84
CA LEU A 672 3.93 9.24 37.41
C LEU A 672 4.14 10.75 37.17
N LEU A 673 4.68 11.46 38.16
CA LEU A 673 4.90 12.90 38.07
C LEU A 673 6.01 13.24 37.05
N ARG A 674 7.01 12.36 36.89
CA ARG A 674 8.03 12.51 35.84
C ARG A 674 7.42 12.44 34.44
N LYS A 675 6.58 11.43 34.16
CA LYS A 675 5.88 11.31 32.88
C LYS A 675 4.88 12.44 32.64
N LEU A 676 4.26 12.98 33.68
CA LEU A 676 3.39 14.17 33.58
C LEU A 676 4.18 15.44 33.23
N ASP A 677 5.38 15.63 33.79
CA ASP A 677 6.27 16.74 33.44
C ASP A 677 6.83 16.59 32.02
N GLU A 678 7.20 15.38 31.59
CA GLU A 678 7.54 15.09 30.19
C GLU A 678 6.36 15.33 29.23
N LEU A 679 5.14 14.95 29.61
CA LEU A 679 3.94 15.22 28.82
C LEU A 679 3.67 16.73 28.74
N ALA A 680 3.78 17.46 29.84
CA ALA A 680 3.57 18.91 29.86
C ALA A 680 4.60 19.66 29.00
N LYS A 681 5.84 19.15 28.92
CA LYS A 681 6.87 19.65 27.99
C LYS A 681 6.53 19.33 26.55
N ALA A 682 6.18 18.07 26.24
CA ALA A 682 5.79 17.67 24.90
C ALA A 682 4.51 18.37 24.38
N GLU A 683 3.54 18.69 25.25
CA GLU A 683 2.38 19.52 24.92
C GLU A 683 2.77 20.99 24.64
N ALA A 684 3.77 21.53 25.33
CA ALA A 684 4.29 22.88 25.08
C ALA A 684 5.09 22.96 23.77
N ASP A 685 6.04 22.03 23.56
CA ASP A 685 6.83 21.90 22.33
C ASP A 685 5.90 21.78 21.12
N LEU A 686 4.86 20.93 21.22
CA LEU A 686 3.85 20.76 20.17
C LEU A 686 3.13 22.07 19.85
N SER A 687 2.71 22.82 20.88
CA SER A 687 2.04 24.11 20.70
C SER A 687 2.93 25.13 19.99
N ASP A 688 4.23 25.17 20.29
CA ASP A 688 5.17 26.10 19.63
C ASP A 688 5.50 25.68 18.19
N HIS A 689 5.58 24.38 17.90
CA HIS A 689 5.71 23.90 16.53
C HIS A 689 4.43 24.12 15.70
N GLU A 690 3.23 23.96 16.28
CA GLU A 690 1.97 24.31 15.59
C GLU A 690 1.87 25.82 15.26
N LYS A 691 2.43 26.70 16.10
CA LYS A 691 2.54 28.14 15.79
C LYS A 691 3.49 28.41 14.62
N LYS A 692 4.64 27.72 14.54
CA LYS A 692 5.57 27.83 13.40
C LYS A 692 4.91 27.39 12.09
N LEU A 693 4.24 26.24 12.11
CA LEU A 693 3.50 25.72 10.96
C LEU A 693 2.45 26.74 10.47
N PHE A 694 1.68 27.35 11.38
CA PHE A 694 0.70 28.37 11.02
C PHE A 694 1.32 29.59 10.31
N VAL A 695 2.50 30.07 10.77
CA VAL A 695 3.23 31.16 10.11
C VAL A 695 3.71 30.76 8.71
N ILE A 696 4.23 29.54 8.56
CA ILE A 696 4.67 29.01 7.25
C ILE A 696 3.46 28.88 6.30
N GLU A 697 2.33 28.35 6.75
CA GLU A 697 1.13 28.23 5.92
C GLU A 697 0.55 29.60 5.52
N GLN A 698 0.67 30.62 6.38
CA GLN A 698 0.33 32.01 6.03
C GLN A 698 1.26 32.58 4.94
N GLN A 699 2.58 32.33 5.03
CA GLN A 699 3.55 32.75 4.01
C GLN A 699 3.30 32.05 2.66
N ILE A 700 3.02 30.74 2.68
CA ILE A 700 2.64 29.97 1.50
C ILE A 700 1.36 30.52 0.87
N GLY A 701 0.35 30.85 1.68
CA GLY A 701 -0.90 31.45 1.19
C GLY A 701 -0.69 32.78 0.46
N ALA A 702 0.28 33.59 0.88
CA ALA A 702 0.64 34.85 0.22
C ALA A 702 1.45 34.65 -1.08
N LEU A 703 2.32 33.64 -1.14
CA LEU A 703 3.18 33.37 -2.30
C LEU A 703 2.48 32.58 -3.42
N LEU A 704 1.51 31.71 -3.09
CA LEU A 704 0.80 30.86 -4.04
C LEU A 704 0.13 31.60 -5.23
N PRO A 705 -0.50 32.79 -5.09
CA PRO A 705 -0.97 33.55 -6.26
C PRO A 705 0.16 34.14 -7.11
N LEU A 706 1.29 34.50 -6.51
CA LEU A 706 2.47 35.00 -7.22
C LEU A 706 3.16 33.88 -8.02
N GLN A 707 3.33 32.70 -7.40
CA GLN A 707 3.83 31.50 -8.05
C GLN A 707 3.00 31.17 -9.30
N LYS A 708 1.67 31.11 -9.20
CA LYS A 708 0.78 30.79 -10.33
C LYS A 708 1.01 31.73 -11.51
N ARG A 709 1.04 33.05 -11.25
CA ARG A 709 1.27 34.06 -12.28
C ARG A 709 2.68 33.98 -12.88
N HIS A 710 3.69 33.65 -12.08
CA HIS A 710 5.05 33.39 -12.56
C HIS A 710 5.10 32.14 -13.46
N THR A 711 4.49 31.02 -13.05
CA THR A 711 4.45 29.78 -13.85
C THR A 711 3.66 29.94 -15.15
N GLU A 712 2.60 30.75 -15.17
CA GLU A 712 1.84 31.05 -16.37
C GLU A 712 2.68 31.86 -17.37
N LEU A 713 3.32 32.94 -16.92
CA LEU A 713 4.24 33.72 -17.77
C LEU A 713 5.47 32.93 -18.21
N LYS A 714 6.00 32.04 -17.36
CA LYS A 714 7.11 31.15 -17.71
C LYS A 714 6.72 30.15 -18.79
N SER A 715 5.52 29.55 -18.70
CA SER A 715 4.99 28.68 -19.76
C SER A 715 4.76 29.46 -21.07
N GLN A 716 4.23 30.69 -21.01
CA GLN A 716 4.10 31.56 -22.18
C GLN A 716 5.46 31.93 -22.79
N PHE A 717 6.48 32.19 -21.95
CA PHE A 717 7.85 32.46 -22.37
C PHE A 717 8.49 31.23 -23.04
N GLU A 718 8.38 30.05 -22.43
CA GLU A 718 8.88 28.79 -22.97
C GLU A 718 8.26 28.50 -24.35
N LEU A 719 6.93 28.56 -24.47
CA LEU A 719 6.21 28.39 -25.73
C LEU A 719 6.66 29.41 -26.80
N LYS A 720 6.70 30.71 -26.47
CA LYS A 720 7.15 31.76 -27.39
C LYS A 720 8.63 31.62 -27.76
N SER A 721 9.48 31.09 -26.87
CA SER A 721 10.90 30.87 -27.12
C SER A 721 11.12 29.68 -28.06
N TYR A 722 10.28 28.64 -27.94
CA TYR A 722 10.26 27.52 -28.86
C TYR A 722 9.72 27.93 -30.24
N ASP A 723 8.62 28.69 -30.30
CA ASP A 723 8.10 29.31 -31.53
C ASP A 723 9.14 30.21 -32.22
N LEU A 724 9.91 30.99 -31.44
CA LEU A 724 11.02 31.79 -31.96
C LEU A 724 12.11 30.89 -32.53
N SER A 725 12.55 29.87 -31.80
CA SER A 725 13.64 28.98 -32.24
C SER A 725 13.25 28.17 -33.49
N LEU A 726 12.01 27.70 -33.59
CA LEU A 726 11.47 27.07 -34.80
C LEU A 726 11.40 28.06 -35.97
N PHE A 727 11.09 29.33 -35.69
CA PHE A 727 11.08 30.38 -36.73
C PHE A 727 12.50 30.76 -37.18
N GLN A 728 13.46 30.88 -36.26
CA GLN A 728 14.89 31.07 -36.56
C GLN A 728 15.42 29.94 -37.44
N ASN A 729 15.18 28.68 -37.06
CA ASN A 729 15.52 27.52 -37.88
C ASN A 729 14.90 27.58 -39.29
N ARG A 730 13.67 28.08 -39.45
CA ARG A 730 13.04 28.28 -40.77
C ARG A 730 13.68 29.42 -41.56
N VAL A 731 14.11 30.50 -40.91
CA VAL A 731 14.80 31.64 -41.54
C VAL A 731 16.21 31.23 -42.01
N GLU A 732 16.95 30.47 -41.20
CA GLU A 732 18.24 29.88 -41.56
C GLU A 732 18.10 28.83 -42.68
N GLN A 733 17.00 28.05 -42.67
CA GLN A 733 16.69 27.11 -43.75
C GLN A 733 16.12 27.76 -45.01
N ASN A 734 15.81 29.07 -45.02
CA ASN A 734 15.26 29.77 -46.16
C ASN A 734 16.27 29.80 -47.34
N GLU A 735 15.77 29.71 -48.57
CA GLU A 735 16.59 29.67 -49.79
C GLU A 735 17.54 30.86 -49.88
N HIS A 736 17.07 32.07 -49.53
CA HIS A 736 17.91 33.27 -49.51
C HIS A 736 19.11 33.15 -48.55
N HIS A 737 18.92 32.55 -47.36
CA HIS A 737 19.99 32.41 -46.37
C HIS A 737 21.03 31.39 -46.83
N LYS A 738 20.57 30.21 -47.31
CA LYS A 738 21.43 29.17 -47.90
C LYS A 738 22.17 29.68 -49.14
N LEU A 739 21.51 30.43 -50.03
CA LEU A 739 22.15 31.07 -51.18
C LEU A 739 23.16 32.14 -50.74
N GLY A 740 22.88 32.88 -49.66
CA GLY A 740 23.82 33.82 -49.05
C GLY A 740 25.09 33.17 -48.51
N GLU A 741 24.97 32.03 -47.82
CA GLU A 741 26.13 31.22 -47.43
C GLU A 741 26.89 30.66 -48.63
N LEU A 742 26.19 30.08 -49.61
CA LEU A 742 26.81 29.48 -50.79
C LEU A 742 27.54 30.54 -51.62
N VAL A 743 26.98 31.73 -51.78
CA VAL A 743 27.66 32.86 -52.44
C VAL A 743 28.93 33.24 -51.66
N LYS A 744 28.87 33.38 -50.32
CA LYS A 744 30.07 33.68 -49.51
C LYS A 744 31.13 32.59 -49.61
N LYS A 745 30.74 31.32 -49.56
CA LYS A 745 31.65 30.16 -49.70
C LYS A 745 32.32 30.17 -51.08
N ILE A 746 31.57 30.38 -52.16
CA ILE A 746 32.12 30.52 -53.52
C ILE A 746 33.01 31.78 -53.65
N GLU A 747 32.72 32.89 -52.96
CA GLU A 747 33.62 34.06 -52.92
C GLU A 747 34.94 33.76 -52.19
N GLN A 748 34.89 33.02 -51.07
CA GLN A 748 36.07 32.59 -50.32
C GLN A 748 36.90 31.57 -51.13
N GLU A 749 36.28 30.50 -51.64
CA GLU A 749 36.93 29.51 -52.51
C GLU A 749 37.56 30.14 -53.77
N LEU A 750 36.92 31.17 -54.34
CA LEU A 750 37.47 31.93 -55.47
C LEU A 750 38.67 32.79 -55.06
N GLN A 751 38.64 33.41 -53.89
CA GLN A 751 39.74 34.21 -53.36
C GLN A 751 40.93 33.31 -52.97
N GLU A 752 40.67 32.20 -52.27
CA GLU A 752 41.64 31.17 -51.91
C GLU A 752 42.25 30.52 -53.16
N SER A 753 41.46 30.13 -54.16
CA SER A 753 41.99 29.59 -55.43
C SER A 753 42.89 30.59 -56.17
N LYS A 754 42.61 31.90 -56.06
CA LYS A 754 43.46 32.96 -56.63
C LYS A 754 44.74 33.18 -55.81
N GLN A 755 44.70 33.01 -54.49
CA GLN A 755 45.89 33.03 -53.63
C GLN A 755 46.76 31.79 -53.84
N GLU A 756 46.18 30.57 -53.81
CA GLU A 756 46.89 29.32 -54.07
C GLU A 756 47.56 29.32 -55.45
N LEU A 757 46.93 29.91 -56.48
CA LEU A 757 47.55 30.09 -57.80
C LEU A 757 48.86 30.89 -57.71
N THR A 758 48.91 31.96 -56.90
CA THR A 758 50.13 32.75 -56.69
C THR A 758 51.14 32.07 -55.76
N GLU A 759 50.68 31.32 -54.76
CA GLU A 759 51.58 30.59 -53.86
C GLU A 759 52.23 29.37 -54.53
N LYS A 760 51.48 28.62 -55.36
CA LYS A 760 52.01 27.50 -56.15
C LYS A 760 53.07 27.96 -57.16
N GLN A 761 52.95 29.16 -57.72
CA GLN A 761 54.01 29.78 -58.53
C GLN A 761 55.31 29.94 -57.71
N VAL A 762 55.23 30.53 -56.51
CA VAL A 762 56.40 30.73 -55.63
C VAL A 762 56.93 29.41 -55.03
N GLN A 763 56.08 28.41 -54.77
CA GLN A 763 56.52 27.09 -54.30
C GLN A 763 57.28 26.32 -55.39
N HIS A 764 56.87 26.43 -56.65
CA HIS A 764 57.57 25.83 -57.78
C HIS A 764 59.02 26.36 -57.87
N GLU A 765 59.25 27.64 -57.57
CA GLU A 765 60.59 28.25 -57.53
C GLU A 765 61.44 27.74 -56.34
N LYS A 766 60.81 27.48 -55.19
CA LYS A 766 61.50 27.06 -53.95
C LYS A 766 61.85 25.57 -53.87
N CYS A 767 60.99 24.67 -54.34
CA CYS A 767 61.30 23.22 -54.30
C CYS A 767 62.51 22.84 -55.18
N VAL A 768 62.90 23.71 -56.11
CA VAL A 768 64.10 23.56 -56.95
C VAL A 768 65.40 23.81 -56.16
N SER A 769 65.39 24.57 -55.06
CA SER A 769 66.61 24.93 -54.33
C SER A 769 66.99 23.97 -53.19
N THR A 770 66.02 23.54 -52.37
CA THR A 770 66.27 22.73 -51.14
C THR A 770 66.89 21.36 -51.41
N VAL A 771 66.63 20.79 -52.59
CA VAL A 771 67.25 19.57 -53.10
C VAL A 771 68.79 19.65 -53.13
N SER A 772 69.37 20.86 -53.24
CA SER A 772 70.83 21.07 -53.31
C SER A 772 71.56 21.16 -51.95
N GLU A 773 70.83 21.11 -50.84
CA GLU A 773 71.38 21.31 -49.49
C GLU A 773 71.52 20.01 -48.70
N LEU A 774 70.51 19.12 -48.74
CA LEU A 774 70.49 17.87 -47.96
C LEU A 774 71.59 16.87 -48.35
N GLU A 775 72.11 16.92 -49.59
CA GLU A 775 73.18 16.03 -50.05
C GLU A 775 74.54 16.26 -49.35
N LYS A 776 74.65 17.24 -48.45
CA LYS A 776 75.92 17.64 -47.79
C LYS A 776 76.14 17.11 -46.37
N THR A 777 75.12 16.63 -45.65
CA THR A 777 75.19 16.43 -44.18
C THR A 777 75.44 14.99 -43.72
N ILE A 778 75.37 13.98 -44.59
CA ILE A 778 75.46 12.56 -44.20
C ILE A 778 76.92 12.05 -44.30
N LYS A 779 77.82 12.43 -43.36
CA LYS A 779 79.24 12.02 -43.49
C LYS A 779 80.15 11.83 -42.26
N THR A 780 79.71 11.98 -41.01
CA THR A 780 80.62 11.89 -39.83
C THR A 780 80.04 11.17 -38.61
N TYR A 781 80.53 9.93 -38.38
CA TYR A 781 80.76 9.17 -37.12
C TYR A 781 79.74 9.17 -35.95
N GLY A 782 79.55 8.07 -35.19
CA GLY A 782 80.04 6.69 -35.34
C GLY A 782 80.88 6.15 -34.17
N THR A 783 80.60 4.89 -33.77
CA THR A 783 81.27 4.04 -32.74
C THR A 783 81.16 4.50 -31.27
N GLU A 784 81.32 3.65 -30.24
CA GLU A 784 81.62 2.21 -30.20
C GLU A 784 80.85 1.45 -29.08
N ARG A 785 80.97 0.11 -29.03
CA ARG A 785 80.16 -0.78 -28.16
C ARG A 785 80.84 -2.16 -27.97
N GLU A 786 81.48 -2.41 -26.83
CA GLU A 786 81.74 -3.77 -26.30
C GLU A 786 82.03 -3.77 -24.78
N GLY A 787 81.84 -4.86 -24.03
CA GLY A 787 81.44 -6.20 -24.46
C GLY A 787 80.78 -7.10 -23.40
N LYS A 788 80.01 -8.06 -23.91
CA LYS A 788 79.34 -9.23 -23.29
C LYS A 788 79.94 -9.64 -21.92
N LEU A 789 79.20 -9.84 -20.83
CA LEU A 789 77.88 -10.48 -20.67
C LEU A 789 77.80 -11.89 -21.30
N LYS A 790 78.59 -12.85 -20.79
CA LYS A 790 78.28 -14.31 -20.70
C LYS A 790 79.42 -15.13 -20.05
N ALA A 791 79.46 -15.19 -18.71
CA ALA A 791 80.22 -16.20 -17.97
C ALA A 791 79.71 -16.35 -16.52
N LEU A 792 80.09 -17.46 -15.86
CA LEU A 792 80.03 -17.69 -14.41
C LEU A 792 78.67 -17.90 -13.71
N GLU A 793 77.58 -18.12 -14.45
CA GLU A 793 76.36 -18.81 -13.96
C GLU A 793 76.59 -20.32 -13.66
N LYS A 794 77.85 -20.71 -13.36
CA LYS A 794 78.32 -22.11 -13.41
C LYS A 794 79.40 -22.47 -12.38
N ARG A 795 79.56 -21.68 -11.29
CA ARG A 795 80.58 -21.94 -10.24
C ARG A 795 80.05 -22.14 -8.81
N ILE A 796 78.74 -22.09 -8.61
CA ILE A 796 78.07 -22.39 -7.32
C ILE A 796 77.96 -23.91 -7.05
N LYS A 797 78.36 -24.77 -8.01
CA LYS A 797 78.11 -26.22 -8.00
C LYS A 797 79.34 -27.10 -7.68
N SER A 798 80.44 -26.53 -7.17
CA SER A 798 81.73 -27.24 -7.05
C SER A 798 82.56 -26.98 -5.78
N ILE A 799 82.01 -26.41 -4.71
CA ILE A 799 82.67 -26.32 -3.39
C ILE A 799 81.67 -26.70 -2.28
N LYS A 800 81.13 -27.91 -2.36
CA LYS A 800 80.32 -28.54 -1.29
C LYS A 800 80.64 -30.03 -1.17
N SER A 801 81.86 -30.41 -1.52
CA SER A 801 82.22 -31.79 -1.92
C SER A 801 83.73 -32.05 -1.85
N GLU A 802 84.45 -31.56 -0.82
CA GLU A 802 85.92 -31.69 -0.79
C GLU A 802 86.56 -31.95 0.59
N MET A 803 85.98 -31.52 1.71
CA MET A 803 86.53 -31.79 3.07
C MET A 803 85.63 -32.64 3.98
N GLN A 804 84.98 -33.66 3.41
CA GLN A 804 84.45 -34.80 4.16
C GLN A 804 85.51 -35.91 4.30
N SER A 805 86.77 -35.52 4.57
CA SER A 805 87.98 -36.31 4.26
C SER A 805 89.08 -36.30 5.32
N MET A 806 88.84 -35.76 6.52
CA MET A 806 89.76 -35.83 7.66
C MET A 806 89.12 -36.47 8.90
N SER A 807 88.67 -37.73 8.75
CA SER A 807 88.27 -38.58 9.88
C SER A 807 88.55 -40.05 9.59
N LYS A 808 89.82 -40.44 9.75
CA LYS A 808 90.29 -41.79 10.14
C LYS A 808 91.83 -41.87 10.11
N GLN A 809 92.43 -41.94 11.29
CA GLN A 809 93.59 -42.82 11.54
C GLN A 809 93.23 -43.68 12.76
N HIS A 810 93.47 -44.98 12.68
CA HIS A 810 93.50 -45.84 13.87
C HIS A 810 94.88 -45.70 14.51
N GLY A 811 94.94 -45.73 15.84
CA GLY A 811 96.21 -45.90 16.56
C GLY A 811 96.58 -47.37 16.67
N HIS A 812 97.75 -47.65 17.26
CA HIS A 812 98.00 -48.95 17.87
C HIS A 812 98.85 -48.85 19.14
N VAL A 813 98.42 -49.67 20.08
CA VAL A 813 98.98 -50.12 21.36
C VAL A 813 100.47 -50.49 21.28
N ASP A 814 101.27 -50.17 22.31
CA ASP A 814 102.04 -51.20 23.07
C ASP A 814 102.70 -50.71 24.38
N LEU A 815 102.19 -51.27 25.50
CA LEU A 815 102.85 -52.01 26.60
C LEU A 815 104.14 -51.55 27.37
N TRP A 816 104.09 -51.83 28.69
CA TRP A 816 105.12 -51.84 29.76
C TRP A 816 105.84 -50.49 30.05
N GLU A 817 105.85 -50.00 31.29
CA GLU A 817 106.30 -50.67 32.53
C GLU A 817 105.40 -50.41 33.76
#